data_AF-A0A7S3L011-F1
#
_entry.id   AF-A0A7S3L011-F1
#
_cell.length_a   1.000
_cell.length_b   1.000
_cell.length_c   1.000
_cell.angle_alpha   90.00
_cell.angle_beta   90.00
_cell.angle_gamma   90.00
#
_symmetry.space_group_name_H-M   'P 1'
#
loop_
_entity.id
_entity.type
_entity.pdbx_description
1 polymer ?
#
loop_
_entity_poly.entity_id
_entity_poly.type
_entity_poly.pdbx_seq_one_letter_code
_entity_poly.pdbx_strand_id
1 'polypeptide(L)'
;MLFTAIALLVAMSDIVDAMEAGPGLIDPLTQPLFEVLVPNPLDPSFVYDIATPTTGGGDGAGEIEVSVGRGTALTGLIDPTDGTTPLVTPIWGYGIEGDTVGYTWPGRTFVWQSYQPLTVRWHNRIDKSAGYLLTGKDNSHLNGVGAIQTLKDFDFSARPAVDDSFHWAYSLEGYEQYTIETHGTPIVPHLHGGHSDAPYDGNPEYFFAPEFGVRGPHFTNNTYVYDNSQPAATLWYHDHALGITRLNVYSGMAGFYILRDEQDTGKVGNPLGLPAYPYEIPLAIQDRMFKENGELFYPSFYGDPYWTDFLQDASFGEDDASAMAEMFGDFMVVNGKIWPKMEVEPRNYRLRFLNGCDSRFLAVEFIAVELNATSTEGGTPVKFWVVGADQGLGTPSEEGMVVIGPAQRYDIIFDFRPFANRRIIIKNTGGDAPFGGDIPGPQDYELTDRIMAFDVVENEIESIPDEWAPPAAVQSTETTLMDRADKTRRIGLFEGHDQFGRLQHLLGTIGPAFDKDGEKICYPCTDAYKEACLAGKQMDGTQTWHAPTTENIELNAVEDWEIWNLSADAHPIHLHLVKFQLVKREYIKYDEAAIETDGELEQENIKNAKGDGTYFTDKPLIQHDGSLGEGYITINPTKDTEHGEIPEADYKIYVDHFPKDVIVGLPGQITTIRAKFDKPGRYNHHCHILAHEDHEMMRLFHVGDLPADQKGGDCTCEQLAKCQETEATPEPTESSLSSSTQTMSHSLMYFSFAAMAIFHTVL
;
A
#
# COMPACT_ATOMS: atom_id res chain seq x y z
N MET A 1 -7.62 -28.97 44.20
CA MET A 1 -7.01 -27.80 44.85
C MET A 1 -6.14 -27.07 43.83
N LEU A 2 -6.77 -26.35 42.90
CA LEU A 2 -6.07 -25.45 41.99
C LEU A 2 -7.05 -24.35 41.57
N PHE A 3 -7.55 -23.63 42.58
CA PHE A 3 -8.37 -22.43 42.44
C PHE A 3 -7.55 -21.17 42.76
N THR A 4 -6.23 -21.25 42.58
CA THR A 4 -5.27 -20.20 42.99
C THR A 4 -4.04 -20.13 42.05
N ALA A 5 -4.23 -20.42 40.76
CA ALA A 5 -3.21 -20.21 39.72
C ALA A 5 -3.72 -19.46 38.48
N ILE A 6 -5.02 -19.13 38.41
CA ILE A 6 -5.62 -18.32 37.34
C ILE A 6 -5.78 -16.84 37.78
N ALA A 7 -5.48 -16.52 39.04
CA ALA A 7 -5.56 -15.16 39.58
C ALA A 7 -4.23 -14.38 39.52
N LEU A 8 -3.17 -14.92 38.90
CA LEU A 8 -1.88 -14.25 38.74
C LEU A 8 -1.47 -13.97 37.28
N LEU A 9 -2.31 -14.36 36.31
CA LEU A 9 -2.16 -14.02 34.89
C LEU A 9 -3.23 -13.02 34.40
N VAL A 10 -4.06 -12.50 35.32
CA VAL A 10 -5.06 -11.45 35.08
C VAL A 10 -4.73 -10.20 35.92
N ALA A 11 -3.45 -9.96 36.17
CA ALA A 11 -2.96 -8.79 36.92
C ALA A 11 -1.65 -8.24 36.33
N MET A 12 -1.52 -8.31 35.01
CA MET A 12 -0.59 -7.49 34.21
C MET A 12 -1.33 -6.91 32.99
N SER A 13 -2.64 -6.66 33.13
CA SER A 13 -3.32 -5.63 32.35
C SER A 13 -3.12 -4.31 33.10
N ASP A 14 -2.88 -3.23 32.38
CA ASP A 14 -2.54 -1.89 32.86
C ASP A 14 -1.03 -1.68 33.06
N ILE A 15 -0.31 -1.57 31.94
CA ILE A 15 0.57 -0.44 31.57
C ILE A 15 0.92 -0.72 30.10
N VAL A 16 0.10 -0.21 29.18
CA VAL A 16 0.62 0.21 27.88
C VAL A 16 1.17 1.59 28.20
N ASP A 17 2.49 1.71 28.36
CA ASP A 17 3.09 3.05 28.39
C ASP A 17 2.89 3.60 26.98
N ALA A 18 1.87 4.46 26.82
CA ALA A 18 1.67 5.18 25.57
C ALA A 18 2.99 5.86 25.20
N MET A 19 3.44 5.71 23.95
CA MET A 19 4.64 6.39 23.50
C MET A 19 4.38 7.90 23.57
N GLU A 20 5.12 8.62 24.41
CA GLU A 20 5.11 10.09 24.39
C GLU A 20 5.49 10.57 22.98
N ALA A 21 4.85 11.65 22.53
CA ALA A 21 5.17 12.24 21.23
C ALA A 21 6.67 12.57 21.15
N GLY A 22 7.28 12.20 20.03
CA GLY A 22 8.68 12.51 19.78
C GLY A 22 8.98 14.02 19.86
N PRO A 23 10.18 14.44 20.29
CA PRO A 23 10.53 15.86 20.34
C PRO A 23 10.31 16.58 19.01
N GLY A 24 9.56 17.69 19.03
CA GLY A 24 9.25 18.51 17.84
C GLY A 24 8.03 18.03 17.03
N LEU A 25 7.34 16.99 17.48
CA LEU A 25 6.06 16.52 16.92
C LEU A 25 4.88 17.00 17.77
N ILE A 26 3.73 17.15 17.13
CA ILE A 26 2.48 17.42 17.84
C ILE A 26 2.03 16.16 18.56
N ASP A 27 1.78 16.26 19.87
CA ASP A 27 1.15 15.19 20.64
C ASP A 27 -0.35 15.04 20.25
N PRO A 28 -0.76 13.87 19.73
CA PRO A 28 -2.17 13.54 19.43
C PRO A 28 -3.16 13.90 20.54
N LEU A 29 -2.78 13.70 21.81
CA LEU A 29 -3.66 13.91 22.97
C LEU A 29 -4.00 15.39 23.22
N THR A 30 -3.23 16.30 22.63
CA THR A 30 -3.45 17.75 22.74
C THR A 30 -4.44 18.28 21.70
N GLN A 31 -4.80 17.46 20.72
CA GLN A 31 -5.56 17.88 19.55
C GLN A 31 -7.06 17.54 19.69
N PRO A 32 -7.96 18.29 19.03
CA PRO A 32 -9.39 18.10 19.17
C PRO A 32 -9.88 16.84 18.45
N LEU A 33 -10.69 16.03 19.14
CA LEU A 33 -11.37 14.87 18.57
C LEU A 33 -12.80 15.22 18.17
N PHE A 34 -13.17 14.93 16.92
CA PHE A 34 -14.55 15.04 16.43
C PHE A 34 -15.15 16.46 16.49
N GLU A 35 -14.33 17.50 16.34
CA GLU A 35 -14.77 18.91 16.32
C GLU A 35 -14.91 19.46 14.90
N VAL A 36 -14.18 18.90 13.94
CA VAL A 36 -14.15 19.38 12.55
C VAL A 36 -15.06 18.53 11.67
N LEU A 37 -15.83 19.17 10.79
CA LEU A 37 -16.66 18.47 9.81
C LEU A 37 -15.80 17.85 8.71
N VAL A 38 -16.07 16.59 8.39
CA VAL A 38 -15.49 15.91 7.23
C VAL A 38 -16.05 16.53 5.94
N PRO A 39 -15.21 16.89 4.96
CA PRO A 39 -15.71 17.29 3.65
C PRO A 39 -16.26 16.07 2.89
N ASN A 40 -17.29 16.28 2.06
CA ASN A 40 -17.82 15.24 1.15
C ASN A 40 -17.16 15.38 -0.23
N PRO A 41 -16.32 14.42 -0.69
CA PRO A 41 -15.68 14.48 -2.00
C PRO A 41 -16.64 14.41 -3.19
N LEU A 42 -17.92 14.09 -2.98
CA LEU A 42 -18.97 14.15 -4.01
C LEU A 42 -19.72 15.50 -4.04
N ASP A 43 -19.32 16.49 -3.25
CA ASP A 43 -19.88 17.83 -3.35
C ASP A 43 -19.71 18.37 -4.80
N PRO A 44 -20.79 18.85 -5.44
CA PRO A 44 -20.73 19.35 -6.82
C PRO A 44 -19.70 20.48 -7.05
N SER A 45 -19.33 21.22 -6.01
CA SER A 45 -18.28 22.25 -6.08
C SER A 45 -16.86 21.69 -6.04
N PHE A 46 -16.70 20.45 -5.59
CA PHE A 46 -15.41 19.76 -5.47
C PHE A 46 -15.13 18.80 -6.63
N VAL A 47 -16.16 18.14 -7.16
CA VAL A 47 -16.04 17.26 -8.35
C VAL A 47 -15.48 18.03 -9.55
N TYR A 48 -14.64 17.38 -10.36
CA TYR A 48 -14.14 17.97 -11.61
C TYR A 48 -15.29 18.29 -12.59
N ASP A 49 -15.31 19.51 -13.12
CA ASP A 49 -16.23 19.90 -14.20
C ASP A 49 -15.62 19.49 -15.54
N ILE A 50 -16.06 18.35 -16.06
CA ILE A 50 -15.50 17.73 -17.28
C ILE A 50 -16.41 18.05 -18.45
N ALA A 51 -15.89 18.78 -19.43
CA ALA A 51 -16.62 19.11 -20.65
C ALA A 51 -16.77 17.89 -21.57
N THR A 52 -17.97 17.67 -22.10
CA THR A 52 -18.18 16.78 -23.26
C THR A 52 -18.05 17.63 -24.54
N PRO A 53 -17.07 17.39 -25.44
CA PRO A 53 -16.90 18.17 -26.65
C PRO A 53 -18.14 18.05 -27.54
N THR A 54 -18.68 19.19 -27.97
CA THR A 54 -19.91 19.25 -28.77
C THR A 54 -19.68 19.01 -30.28
N THR A 55 -18.41 18.90 -30.73
CA THR A 55 -18.07 18.54 -32.12
C THR A 55 -16.66 17.94 -32.23
N GLY A 56 -16.53 16.77 -32.87
CA GLY A 56 -15.27 16.31 -33.48
C GLY A 56 -14.50 15.19 -32.78
N GLY A 57 -14.86 14.83 -31.54
CA GLY A 57 -14.51 13.54 -30.93
C GLY A 57 -15.65 12.55 -31.15
N GLY A 58 -15.38 11.24 -31.20
CA GLY A 58 -16.44 10.23 -31.26
C GLY A 58 -17.47 10.43 -30.15
N ASP A 59 -18.73 10.08 -30.42
CA ASP A 59 -19.88 10.26 -29.51
C ASP A 59 -19.50 9.91 -28.05
N GLY A 60 -19.44 10.91 -27.15
CA GLY A 60 -19.35 10.69 -25.69
C GLY A 60 -17.99 10.84 -24.99
N ALA A 61 -16.88 11.16 -25.67
CA ALA A 61 -15.56 11.31 -25.03
C ALA A 61 -15.46 12.60 -24.18
N GLY A 62 -14.86 12.54 -22.98
CA GLY A 62 -14.54 13.73 -22.16
C GLY A 62 -13.07 14.15 -22.28
N GLU A 63 -12.75 15.42 -22.01
CA GLU A 63 -11.36 15.90 -21.88
C GLU A 63 -11.20 16.85 -20.69
N ILE A 64 -10.10 16.71 -19.95
CA ILE A 64 -9.73 17.60 -18.85
C ILE A 64 -8.21 17.69 -18.69
N GLU A 65 -7.72 18.85 -18.24
CA GLU A 65 -6.35 19.03 -17.80
C GLU A 65 -6.29 19.08 -16.29
N VAL A 66 -5.40 18.27 -15.71
CA VAL A 66 -5.18 18.18 -14.26
C VAL A 66 -3.71 18.41 -14.00
N SER A 67 -3.41 19.19 -12.97
CA SER A 67 -2.04 19.41 -12.53
C SER A 67 -1.86 18.91 -11.10
N VAL A 68 -0.61 18.60 -10.77
CA VAL A 68 -0.15 18.49 -9.39
C VAL A 68 0.67 19.71 -9.03
N GLY A 69 0.51 20.21 -7.82
CA GLY A 69 1.16 21.43 -7.36
C GLY A 69 1.13 21.59 -5.85
N ARG A 70 1.75 22.68 -5.38
CA ARG A 70 1.81 23.02 -3.96
C ARG A 70 0.47 23.61 -3.50
N GLY A 71 -0.07 23.05 -2.43
CA GLY A 71 -1.27 23.52 -1.77
C GLY A 71 -1.08 23.67 -0.28
N THR A 72 -2.18 23.96 0.40
CA THR A 72 -2.28 23.97 1.85
C THR A 72 -3.59 23.32 2.28
N ALA A 73 -3.56 22.51 3.32
CA ALA A 73 -4.73 21.93 3.96
C ALA A 73 -4.93 22.51 5.36
N LEU A 74 -6.18 22.79 5.71
CA LEU A 74 -6.57 23.02 7.11
C LEU A 74 -7.00 21.68 7.68
N THR A 75 -6.10 20.95 8.30
CA THR A 75 -6.36 19.57 8.77
C THR A 75 -7.24 19.50 10.02
N GLY A 76 -7.40 20.62 10.72
CA GLY A 76 -8.05 20.66 12.04
C GLY A 76 -7.06 20.74 13.20
N LEU A 77 -5.76 20.70 12.91
CA LEU A 77 -4.70 20.93 13.88
C LEU A 77 -4.80 22.33 14.50
N ILE A 78 -4.46 22.38 15.78
CA ILE A 78 -4.31 23.60 16.56
C ILE A 78 -2.89 23.67 17.16
N ASP A 79 -2.38 24.88 17.31
CA ASP A 79 -1.08 25.14 17.90
C ASP A 79 -1.03 24.55 19.32
N PRO A 80 -0.11 23.60 19.62
CA PRO A 80 -0.07 22.93 20.91
C PRO A 80 0.31 23.88 22.06
N THR A 81 0.89 25.06 21.77
CA THR A 81 1.30 26.02 22.79
C THR A 81 0.15 26.85 23.35
N ASP A 82 -0.89 27.12 22.54
CA ASP A 82 -2.07 27.90 22.95
C ASP A 82 -3.38 27.11 22.92
N GLY A 83 -3.41 25.96 22.25
CA GLY A 83 -4.56 25.05 22.17
C GLY A 83 -5.75 25.62 21.40
N THR A 84 -5.56 26.65 20.55
CA THR A 84 -6.67 27.36 19.89
C THR A 84 -6.37 27.84 18.47
N THR A 85 -5.13 28.19 18.16
CA THR A 85 -4.78 28.77 16.85
C THR A 85 -4.72 27.67 15.80
N PRO A 86 -5.53 27.71 14.72
CA PRO A 86 -5.47 26.70 13.67
C PRO A 86 -4.10 26.70 12.96
N LEU A 87 -3.56 25.51 12.70
CA LEU A 87 -2.35 25.33 11.92
C LEU A 87 -2.68 24.99 10.46
N VAL A 88 -1.84 25.49 9.56
CA VAL A 88 -1.89 25.18 8.13
C VAL A 88 -0.88 24.07 7.84
N THR A 89 -1.29 23.06 7.08
CA THR A 89 -0.40 21.98 6.62
C THR A 89 -0.06 22.19 5.15
N PRO A 90 1.22 22.34 4.77
CA PRO A 90 1.62 22.35 3.37
C PRO A 90 1.43 20.95 2.76
N ILE A 91 0.98 20.89 1.50
CA ILE A 91 0.73 19.63 0.79
C ILE A 91 1.22 19.71 -0.66
N TRP A 92 1.43 18.56 -1.27
CA TRP A 92 1.39 18.39 -2.73
C TRP A 92 0.12 17.65 -3.08
N GLY A 93 -0.71 18.26 -3.94
CA GLY A 93 -2.03 17.73 -4.25
C GLY A 93 -2.37 17.89 -5.72
N TYR A 94 -3.40 17.16 -6.15
CA TYR A 94 -3.96 17.31 -7.49
C TYR A 94 -4.99 18.44 -7.52
N GLY A 95 -5.08 19.14 -8.65
CA GLY A 95 -5.95 20.29 -8.83
C GLY A 95 -5.98 20.78 -10.28
N ILE A 96 -6.54 21.97 -10.49
CA ILE A 96 -6.45 22.68 -11.78
C ILE A 96 -5.64 23.94 -11.56
N GLU A 97 -4.59 24.12 -12.36
CA GLU A 97 -3.75 25.30 -12.28
C GLU A 97 -4.56 26.60 -12.48
N GLY A 98 -4.47 27.49 -11.49
CA GLY A 98 -5.11 28.82 -11.55
C GLY A 98 -6.61 28.83 -11.27
N ASP A 99 -7.22 27.68 -10.92
CA ASP A 99 -8.60 27.65 -10.45
C ASP A 99 -8.72 28.16 -8.99
N THR A 100 -9.97 28.34 -8.52
CA THR A 100 -10.24 28.85 -7.17
C THR A 100 -10.20 27.79 -6.08
N VAL A 101 -10.20 26.49 -6.44
CA VAL A 101 -10.16 25.37 -5.49
C VAL A 101 -8.71 25.07 -5.10
N GLY A 102 -7.80 25.21 -6.05
CA GLY A 102 -6.38 24.98 -5.92
C GLY A 102 -6.02 23.50 -5.91
N TYR A 103 -4.85 23.22 -5.31
CA TYR A 103 -4.36 21.86 -5.07
C TYR A 103 -4.86 21.39 -3.71
N THR A 104 -5.53 20.25 -3.67
CA THR A 104 -6.27 19.77 -2.50
C THR A 104 -5.78 18.40 -2.04
N TRP A 105 -6.07 18.09 -0.78
CA TRP A 105 -5.90 16.77 -0.19
C TRP A 105 -7.21 16.33 0.48
N PRO A 106 -7.88 15.27 -0.01
CA PRO A 106 -7.57 14.54 -1.25
C PRO A 106 -7.69 15.42 -2.51
N GLY A 107 -7.21 14.92 -3.64
CA GLY A 107 -7.49 15.47 -4.95
C GLY A 107 -8.98 15.48 -5.26
N ARG A 108 -9.41 16.40 -6.13
CA ARG A 108 -10.81 16.53 -6.57
C ARG A 108 -11.34 15.22 -7.17
N THR A 109 -12.60 14.91 -6.92
CA THR A 109 -13.19 13.65 -7.40
C THR A 109 -13.51 13.72 -8.89
N PHE A 110 -13.09 12.70 -9.65
CA PHE A 110 -13.67 12.42 -10.95
C PHE A 110 -14.99 11.67 -10.76
N VAL A 111 -16.05 12.11 -11.43
CA VAL A 111 -17.29 11.34 -11.57
C VAL A 111 -17.55 11.17 -13.06
N TRP A 112 -17.44 9.93 -13.54
CA TRP A 112 -17.51 9.66 -14.98
C TRP A 112 -18.40 8.46 -15.31
N GLN A 113 -18.76 8.33 -16.58
CA GLN A 113 -19.60 7.23 -17.06
C GLN A 113 -18.76 6.03 -17.46
N SER A 114 -19.19 4.85 -17.02
CA SER A 114 -18.67 3.56 -17.46
C SER A 114 -18.82 3.42 -18.98
N TYR A 115 -17.85 2.76 -19.61
CA TYR A 115 -17.73 2.53 -21.04
C TYR A 115 -17.74 3.82 -21.90
N GLN A 116 -17.37 4.96 -21.32
CA GLN A 116 -17.17 6.23 -22.03
C GLN A 116 -15.73 6.71 -21.83
N PRO A 117 -14.97 6.99 -22.91
CA PRO A 117 -13.58 7.38 -22.76
C PRO A 117 -13.43 8.77 -22.12
N LEU A 118 -12.42 8.92 -21.27
CA LEU A 118 -11.99 10.19 -20.69
C LEU A 118 -10.51 10.43 -21.01
N THR A 119 -10.21 11.56 -21.63
CA THR A 119 -8.83 12.01 -21.83
C THR A 119 -8.42 12.94 -20.69
N VAL A 120 -7.35 12.60 -19.98
CA VAL A 120 -6.78 13.43 -18.91
C VAL A 120 -5.36 13.84 -19.29
N ARG A 121 -5.10 15.15 -19.37
CA ARG A 121 -3.75 15.69 -19.55
C ARG A 121 -3.16 16.05 -18.19
N TRP A 122 -2.14 15.31 -17.77
CA TRP A 122 -1.48 15.49 -16.48
C TRP A 122 -0.31 16.46 -16.57
N HIS A 123 -0.25 17.46 -15.68
CA HIS A 123 0.83 18.44 -15.63
C HIS A 123 1.53 18.40 -14.29
N ASN A 124 2.87 18.47 -14.31
CA ASN A 124 3.67 18.53 -13.10
C ASN A 124 4.13 19.96 -12.81
N ARG A 125 3.69 20.55 -11.69
CA ARG A 125 4.08 21.89 -11.22
C ARG A 125 4.93 21.86 -9.94
N ILE A 126 5.45 20.70 -9.55
CA ILE A 126 6.38 20.56 -8.42
C ILE A 126 7.82 20.79 -8.91
N ASP A 127 8.08 22.01 -9.41
CA ASP A 127 9.39 22.41 -9.94
C ASP A 127 10.46 22.55 -8.85
N LYS A 128 11.71 22.76 -9.25
CA LYS A 128 12.83 22.95 -8.31
C LYS A 128 12.63 24.08 -7.27
N SER A 129 11.78 25.07 -7.56
CA SER A 129 11.44 26.14 -6.62
C SER A 129 10.40 25.71 -5.58
N ALA A 130 9.78 24.55 -5.78
CA ALA A 130 8.92 23.93 -4.78
C ALA A 130 9.68 23.48 -3.53
N GLY A 131 10.97 23.17 -3.68
CA GLY A 131 11.76 22.54 -2.63
C GLY A 131 11.22 21.16 -2.27
N TYR A 132 11.47 20.73 -1.04
CA TYR A 132 11.08 19.41 -0.53
C TYR A 132 9.98 19.54 0.50
N LEU A 133 8.88 18.82 0.34
CA LEU A 133 7.79 18.84 1.32
C LEU A 133 8.13 18.00 2.56
N LEU A 134 8.60 16.77 2.34
CA LEU A 134 8.99 15.84 3.41
C LEU A 134 10.49 15.93 3.61
N THR A 135 10.90 16.53 4.73
CA THR A 135 12.30 16.84 5.07
C THR A 135 12.66 16.46 6.50
N GLY A 136 13.95 16.15 6.74
CA GLY A 136 14.45 15.77 8.07
C GLY A 136 15.89 16.20 8.43
N LYS A 137 16.35 15.68 9.57
CA LYS A 137 17.61 15.91 10.32
C LYS A 137 17.89 17.31 10.90
N ASP A 138 17.52 18.41 10.24
CA ASP A 138 17.76 19.76 10.77
C ASP A 138 16.49 20.40 11.37
N ASN A 139 15.81 19.75 12.30
CA ASN A 139 14.65 20.34 12.98
C ASN A 139 15.06 21.46 13.99
N SER A 140 16.33 21.85 14.05
CA SER A 140 16.86 22.80 15.03
C SER A 140 16.29 24.23 14.88
N HIS A 141 15.84 24.57 13.67
CA HIS A 141 15.19 25.85 13.36
C HIS A 141 13.70 25.89 13.69
N LEU A 142 13.08 24.76 14.05
CA LEU A 142 11.64 24.67 14.34
C LEU A 142 11.27 25.12 15.75
N ASN A 143 12.26 25.37 16.61
CA ASN A 143 12.03 25.95 17.93
C ASN A 143 11.64 27.44 17.83
N GLY A 144 10.40 27.76 18.22
CA GLY A 144 9.94 29.14 18.42
C GLY A 144 9.47 29.87 17.15
N VAL A 145 9.21 29.14 16.06
CA VAL A 145 8.50 29.66 14.89
C VAL A 145 7.01 29.60 15.23
N GLY A 146 6.48 30.64 15.90
CA GLY A 146 5.05 30.67 16.24
C GLY A 146 4.13 30.41 15.04
N ALA A 147 2.89 29.99 15.28
CA ALA A 147 1.92 29.52 14.28
C ALA A 147 2.13 30.07 12.86
N ILE A 148 2.54 29.19 11.94
CA ILE A 148 2.67 29.49 10.52
C ILE A 148 1.28 29.46 9.86
N GLN A 149 0.96 30.50 9.11
CA GLN A 149 -0.38 30.69 8.51
C GLN A 149 -0.37 30.73 6.98
N THR A 150 0.80 30.77 6.32
CA THR A 150 0.88 30.79 4.86
C THR A 150 2.01 29.92 4.31
N LEU A 151 1.81 29.41 3.09
CA LEU A 151 2.79 28.53 2.41
C LEU A 151 4.20 29.14 2.29
N LYS A 152 4.32 30.46 2.27
CA LYS A 152 5.60 31.18 2.08
C LYS A 152 6.49 31.19 3.32
N ASP A 153 5.92 30.86 4.47
CA ASP A 153 6.60 30.96 5.75
C ASP A 153 7.33 29.63 6.10
N PHE A 154 7.04 28.55 5.37
CA PHE A 154 7.69 27.24 5.53
C PHE A 154 9.05 27.17 4.81
N ASP A 155 10.00 26.45 5.40
CA ASP A 155 11.32 26.18 4.83
C ASP A 155 11.35 24.82 4.12
N PHE A 156 11.43 24.86 2.79
CA PHE A 156 11.48 23.67 1.93
C PHE A 156 12.92 23.36 1.46
N SER A 157 13.95 23.95 2.06
CA SER A 157 15.34 23.82 1.62
C SER A 157 16.12 22.69 2.32
N ALA A 158 15.54 22.06 3.34
CA ALA A 158 16.15 20.94 4.07
C ALA A 158 16.26 19.67 3.21
N ARG A 159 17.04 18.67 3.68
CA ARG A 159 17.29 17.43 2.93
C ARG A 159 15.99 16.61 2.78
N PRO A 160 15.67 16.08 1.58
CA PRO A 160 14.46 15.28 1.37
C PRO A 160 14.53 13.92 2.05
N ALA A 161 13.36 13.41 2.44
CA ALA A 161 13.14 12.02 2.88
C ALA A 161 13.29 10.96 1.76
N VAL A 162 13.97 11.28 0.66
CA VAL A 162 14.17 10.36 -0.47
C VAL A 162 15.39 9.51 -0.19
N ASP A 163 15.16 8.21 -0.15
CA ASP A 163 16.19 7.20 -0.08
C ASP A 163 16.82 6.97 -1.47
N ASP A 164 17.99 7.56 -1.69
CA ASP A 164 18.70 7.49 -2.97
C ASP A 164 19.44 6.16 -3.18
N SER A 165 19.45 5.29 -2.17
CA SER A 165 20.01 3.94 -2.25
C SER A 165 19.03 2.92 -2.83
N PHE A 166 17.78 3.31 -3.12
CA PHE A 166 16.79 2.48 -3.81
C PHE A 166 16.91 2.57 -5.32
N HIS A 167 16.24 1.64 -6.01
CA HIS A 167 15.78 1.97 -7.35
C HIS A 167 14.74 3.09 -7.23
N TRP A 168 15.00 4.22 -7.84
CA TRP A 168 14.06 5.33 -7.88
C TRP A 168 14.24 6.10 -9.16
N ALA A 169 13.30 6.98 -9.47
CA ALA A 169 13.25 7.69 -10.74
C ALA A 169 14.60 8.28 -11.22
N TYR A 170 15.43 8.84 -10.33
CA TYR A 170 16.74 9.40 -10.71
C TYR A 170 17.96 8.55 -10.31
N SER A 171 17.78 7.32 -9.79
CA SER A 171 18.89 6.35 -9.64
C SER A 171 18.97 5.31 -10.76
N LEU A 172 18.04 5.33 -11.71
CA LEU A 172 18.11 4.49 -12.90
C LEU A 172 19.44 4.69 -13.65
N GLU A 173 19.96 3.62 -14.27
CA GLU A 173 21.18 3.69 -15.08
C GLU A 173 21.06 4.80 -16.16
N GLY A 174 21.99 5.75 -16.15
CA GLY A 174 22.01 6.91 -17.04
C GLY A 174 21.21 8.13 -16.55
N TYR A 175 20.66 8.10 -15.33
CA TYR A 175 19.92 9.19 -14.70
C TYR A 175 20.69 9.89 -13.58
N GLU A 176 21.94 9.49 -13.30
CA GLU A 176 22.73 9.90 -12.14
C GLU A 176 23.04 11.40 -12.10
N GLN A 177 22.91 12.10 -13.24
CA GLN A 177 23.03 13.56 -13.33
C GLN A 177 21.80 14.33 -12.81
N TYR A 178 20.68 13.66 -12.55
CA TYR A 178 19.42 14.29 -12.20
C TYR A 178 19.21 14.27 -10.67
N THR A 179 18.68 15.37 -10.14
CA THR A 179 18.29 15.48 -8.73
C THR A 179 16.97 16.24 -8.63
N ILE A 180 16.22 16.01 -7.55
CA ILE A 180 15.01 16.82 -7.27
C ILE A 180 15.38 18.30 -7.11
N GLU A 181 16.53 18.62 -6.49
CA GLU A 181 17.01 20.01 -6.35
C GLU A 181 17.11 20.74 -7.69
N THR A 182 17.47 20.04 -8.76
CA THR A 182 17.76 20.66 -10.06
C THR A 182 16.63 20.48 -11.07
N HIS A 183 15.83 19.41 -10.94
CA HIS A 183 14.82 19.02 -11.92
C HIS A 183 13.39 18.92 -11.36
N GLY A 184 13.20 19.06 -10.04
CA GLY A 184 11.91 18.91 -9.37
C GLY A 184 11.51 17.45 -9.14
N THR A 185 10.35 17.26 -8.51
CA THR A 185 9.85 15.94 -8.11
C THR A 185 9.23 15.22 -9.31
N PRO A 186 9.65 13.99 -9.64
CA PRO A 186 9.02 13.21 -10.70
C PRO A 186 7.65 12.67 -10.22
N ILE A 187 6.72 12.54 -11.17
CA ILE A 187 5.39 11.96 -10.93
C ILE A 187 5.02 10.96 -12.02
N VAL A 188 4.09 10.06 -11.71
CA VAL A 188 3.29 9.31 -12.69
C VAL A 188 1.95 8.96 -12.07
N PRO A 189 0.83 9.52 -12.58
CA PRO A 189 -0.50 9.18 -12.07
C PRO A 189 -0.90 7.76 -12.47
N HIS A 190 -1.24 6.93 -11.49
CA HIS A 190 -1.93 5.66 -11.65
C HIS A 190 -3.43 5.83 -11.38
N LEU A 191 -4.27 5.28 -12.26
CA LEU A 191 -5.71 5.13 -12.00
C LEU A 191 -5.94 3.72 -11.44
N HIS A 192 -5.86 3.59 -10.13
CA HIS A 192 -6.03 2.32 -9.42
C HIS A 192 -7.44 1.76 -9.62
N GLY A 193 -7.47 0.53 -10.12
CA GLY A 193 -8.69 -0.17 -10.53
C GLY A 193 -9.19 0.22 -11.93
N GLY A 194 -8.42 1.01 -12.68
CA GLY A 194 -8.67 1.35 -14.07
C GLY A 194 -8.41 0.16 -15.01
N HIS A 195 -9.36 -0.14 -15.91
CA HIS A 195 -9.11 -1.01 -17.06
C HIS A 195 -8.47 -0.20 -18.20
N SER A 196 -7.19 0.13 -18.01
CA SER A 196 -6.43 1.09 -18.83
C SER A 196 -5.47 0.39 -19.80
N ASP A 197 -5.16 1.03 -20.93
CA ASP A 197 -4.03 0.59 -21.77
C ASP A 197 -2.70 0.92 -21.07
N ALA A 198 -1.71 0.02 -21.19
CA ALA A 198 -0.41 0.11 -20.52
C ALA A 198 0.26 1.50 -20.53
N PRO A 199 0.30 2.28 -21.63
CA PRO A 199 0.92 3.61 -21.62
C PRO A 199 0.23 4.66 -20.73
N TYR A 200 -1.01 4.40 -20.32
CA TYR A 200 -1.86 5.28 -19.51
C TYR A 200 -2.15 4.70 -18.13
N ASP A 201 -1.57 3.54 -17.82
CA ASP A 201 -1.84 2.80 -16.61
C ASP A 201 -1.14 3.41 -15.40
N GLY A 202 0.00 4.08 -15.61
CA GLY A 202 0.79 4.67 -14.52
C GLY A 202 1.95 3.80 -14.07
N ASN A 203 2.56 3.04 -15.00
CA ASN A 203 3.77 2.28 -14.71
C ASN A 203 4.91 3.21 -14.21
N PRO A 204 5.61 2.87 -13.11
CA PRO A 204 6.65 3.69 -12.50
C PRO A 204 7.73 4.19 -13.46
N GLU A 205 8.10 3.42 -14.48
CA GLU A 205 9.11 3.81 -15.48
C GLU A 205 8.60 4.82 -16.53
N TYR A 206 7.34 5.25 -16.44
CA TYR A 206 6.72 6.27 -17.28
C TYR A 206 6.69 7.63 -16.57
N PHE A 207 7.43 7.80 -15.47
CA PHE A 207 7.50 9.05 -14.72
C PHE A 207 7.92 10.24 -15.57
N PHE A 208 7.52 11.44 -15.14
CA PHE A 208 8.01 12.68 -15.71
C PHE A 208 8.16 13.78 -14.65
N ALA A 209 9.27 14.51 -14.77
CA ALA A 209 9.55 15.70 -13.99
C ALA A 209 8.80 16.92 -14.57
N PRO A 210 8.72 18.04 -13.83
CA PRO A 210 8.22 19.32 -14.31
C PRO A 210 8.82 19.71 -15.66
N GLU A 211 7.97 20.29 -16.53
CA GLU A 211 8.32 20.68 -17.90
C GLU A 211 8.90 19.55 -18.77
N PHE A 212 8.75 18.29 -18.34
CA PHE A 212 9.36 17.11 -18.95
C PHE A 212 10.90 17.17 -18.98
N GLY A 213 11.50 17.88 -18.02
CA GLY A 213 12.96 18.05 -17.92
C GLY A 213 13.70 16.72 -17.74
N VAL A 214 13.06 15.77 -17.06
CA VAL A 214 13.45 14.35 -16.96
C VAL A 214 12.22 13.51 -17.24
N ARG A 215 12.39 12.39 -17.92
CA ARG A 215 11.34 11.45 -18.30
C ARG A 215 11.86 10.05 -18.09
N GLY A 216 11.05 9.17 -17.52
CA GLY A 216 11.39 7.77 -17.36
C GLY A 216 11.59 7.07 -18.71
N PRO A 217 12.27 5.91 -18.71
CA PRO A 217 12.75 5.26 -19.93
C PRO A 217 11.63 4.89 -20.91
N HIS A 218 10.40 4.72 -20.43
CA HIS A 218 9.25 4.35 -21.25
C HIS A 218 8.20 5.46 -21.41
N PHE A 219 8.47 6.67 -20.89
CA PHE A 219 7.56 7.80 -21.04
C PHE A 219 7.17 8.03 -22.51
N THR A 220 5.86 8.06 -22.78
CA THR A 220 5.33 8.32 -24.11
C THR A 220 4.80 9.74 -24.24
N ASN A 221 3.85 10.12 -23.39
CA ASN A 221 3.27 11.45 -23.28
C ASN A 221 2.53 11.58 -21.93
N ASN A 222 2.01 12.77 -21.64
CA ASN A 222 1.26 13.08 -20.42
C ASN A 222 -0.27 13.12 -20.63
N THR A 223 -0.77 12.60 -21.75
CA THR A 223 -2.18 12.61 -22.15
C THR A 223 -2.73 11.20 -22.09
N TYR A 224 -3.41 10.90 -21.00
CA TYR A 224 -3.87 9.56 -20.66
C TYR A 224 -5.29 9.39 -21.20
N VAL A 225 -5.54 8.27 -21.88
CA VAL A 225 -6.89 7.92 -22.34
C VAL A 225 -7.38 6.76 -21.49
N TYR A 226 -8.32 7.06 -20.60
CA TYR A 226 -9.01 6.06 -19.81
C TYR A 226 -10.27 5.64 -20.55
N ASP A 227 -10.29 4.40 -21.06
CA ASP A 227 -11.46 3.86 -21.76
C ASP A 227 -12.68 3.71 -20.85
N ASN A 228 -12.44 3.58 -19.53
CA ASN A 228 -13.43 3.28 -18.51
C ASN A 228 -14.26 2.04 -18.86
N SER A 229 -13.64 1.05 -19.51
CA SER A 229 -14.33 -0.09 -20.10
C SER A 229 -14.68 -1.18 -19.08
N GLN A 230 -15.06 -0.77 -17.87
CA GLN A 230 -15.53 -1.61 -16.78
C GLN A 230 -16.81 -1.04 -16.14
N PRO A 231 -17.57 -1.82 -15.35
CA PRO A 231 -18.79 -1.38 -14.67
C PRO A 231 -18.57 -0.26 -13.64
N ALA A 232 -19.68 0.27 -13.09
CA ALA A 232 -19.63 1.23 -11.99
C ALA A 232 -18.86 0.68 -10.77
N ALA A 233 -17.90 1.47 -10.28
CA ALA A 233 -17.02 1.10 -9.18
C ALA A 233 -16.41 2.35 -8.51
N THR A 234 -15.86 2.17 -7.31
CA THR A 234 -15.02 3.17 -6.64
C THR A 234 -13.56 2.92 -7.02
N LEU A 235 -13.04 3.71 -7.96
CA LEU A 235 -11.64 3.77 -8.28
C LEU A 235 -11.02 4.95 -7.53
N TRP A 236 -9.71 5.05 -7.58
CA TRP A 236 -8.98 6.18 -7.06
C TRP A 236 -7.72 6.38 -7.90
N TYR A 237 -7.17 7.59 -7.87
CA TYR A 237 -5.97 7.94 -8.58
C TYR A 237 -4.94 8.47 -7.60
N HIS A 238 -3.69 8.09 -7.80
CA HIS A 238 -2.58 8.49 -6.94
C HIS A 238 -1.27 8.49 -7.74
N ASP A 239 -0.22 9.05 -7.14
CA ASP A 239 1.11 8.95 -7.73
C ASP A 239 1.68 7.54 -7.61
N HIS A 240 2.53 7.16 -8.55
CA HIS A 240 3.16 5.83 -8.66
C HIS A 240 4.63 5.94 -9.12
N ALA A 241 5.30 7.05 -8.78
CA ALA A 241 6.67 7.31 -9.24
C ALA A 241 7.69 6.39 -8.55
N LEU A 242 8.49 5.74 -9.39
CA LEU A 242 9.46 4.72 -8.97
C LEU A 242 10.28 5.14 -7.75
N GLY A 243 10.19 4.34 -6.68
CA GLY A 243 10.99 4.44 -5.44
C GLY A 243 10.60 5.58 -4.50
N ILE A 244 9.58 6.37 -4.85
CA ILE A 244 9.10 7.49 -4.03
C ILE A 244 7.56 7.57 -3.93
N THR A 245 6.83 6.50 -4.31
CA THR A 245 5.36 6.45 -4.21
C THR A 245 4.91 6.77 -2.79
N ARG A 246 5.54 6.17 -1.77
CA ARG A 246 5.20 6.41 -0.35
C ARG A 246 5.21 7.89 0.00
N LEU A 247 6.26 8.61 -0.38
CA LEU A 247 6.44 10.02 -0.07
C LEU A 247 5.45 10.90 -0.82
N ASN A 248 5.22 10.56 -2.08
CA ASN A 248 4.36 11.29 -2.98
C ASN A 248 2.88 11.17 -2.57
N VAL A 249 2.42 9.97 -2.25
CA VAL A 249 1.06 9.74 -1.71
C VAL A 249 0.92 10.34 -0.31
N TYR A 250 1.95 10.19 0.55
CA TYR A 250 1.96 10.76 1.90
C TYR A 250 1.75 12.28 1.90
N SER A 251 2.32 12.96 0.89
CA SER A 251 2.24 14.40 0.67
C SER A 251 0.84 14.94 0.32
N GLY A 252 -0.10 14.06 -0.04
CA GLY A 252 -1.49 14.40 -0.37
C GLY A 252 -1.95 14.02 -1.79
N MET A 253 -1.10 13.36 -2.58
CA MET A 253 -1.38 13.03 -3.98
C MET A 253 -2.22 11.75 -4.14
N ALA A 254 -3.47 11.82 -3.70
CA ALA A 254 -4.48 10.79 -3.91
C ALA A 254 -5.87 11.41 -4.03
N GLY A 255 -6.74 10.88 -4.89
CA GLY A 255 -8.12 11.36 -5.07
C GLY A 255 -9.06 10.28 -5.61
N PHE A 256 -10.37 10.51 -5.50
CA PHE A 256 -11.37 9.53 -5.94
C PHE A 256 -11.65 9.61 -7.45
N TYR A 257 -11.93 8.46 -8.05
CA TYR A 257 -12.47 8.35 -9.40
C TYR A 257 -13.68 7.41 -9.37
N ILE A 258 -14.89 7.97 -9.47
CA ILE A 258 -16.12 7.20 -9.31
C ILE A 258 -16.76 6.97 -10.69
N LEU A 259 -16.78 5.71 -11.11
CA LEU A 259 -17.53 5.28 -12.28
C LEU A 259 -19.00 5.09 -11.94
N ARG A 260 -19.86 5.60 -12.81
CA ARG A 260 -21.32 5.46 -12.77
C ARG A 260 -21.79 4.72 -14.00
N ASP A 261 -22.95 4.09 -13.91
CA ASP A 261 -23.63 3.50 -15.06
C ASP A 261 -25.15 3.72 -14.98
N GLU A 262 -25.89 3.05 -15.85
CA GLU A 262 -27.35 3.14 -15.90
C GLU A 262 -28.06 2.52 -14.68
N GLN A 263 -27.38 1.65 -13.92
CA GLN A 263 -27.89 1.01 -12.71
C GLN A 263 -27.46 1.78 -11.45
N ASP A 264 -26.16 1.99 -11.25
CA ASP A 264 -25.62 2.82 -10.15
C ASP A 264 -25.39 4.26 -10.63
N THR A 265 -26.50 4.99 -10.76
CA THR A 265 -26.47 6.37 -11.31
C THR A 265 -25.89 7.41 -10.35
N GLY A 266 -25.83 7.11 -9.05
CA GLY A 266 -25.43 8.08 -8.00
C GLY A 266 -26.37 9.28 -7.85
N LYS A 267 -27.61 9.19 -8.33
CA LYS A 267 -28.60 10.29 -8.33
C LYS A 267 -29.89 9.89 -7.61
N VAL A 268 -30.70 10.89 -7.24
CA VAL A 268 -32.06 10.64 -6.74
C VAL A 268 -32.85 9.81 -7.76
N GLY A 269 -33.47 8.72 -7.30
CA GLY A 269 -34.09 7.71 -8.17
C GLY A 269 -33.12 6.66 -8.70
N ASN A 270 -31.97 6.46 -8.03
CA ASN A 270 -31.02 5.39 -8.33
C ASN A 270 -31.77 4.04 -8.47
N PRO A 271 -31.72 3.38 -9.65
CA PRO A 271 -32.42 2.12 -9.89
C PRO A 271 -32.14 1.01 -8.87
N LEU A 272 -30.96 1.02 -8.25
CA LEU A 272 -30.58 0.05 -7.22
C LEU A 272 -31.12 0.38 -5.82
N GLY A 273 -31.77 1.54 -5.64
CA GLY A 273 -32.24 2.02 -4.34
C GLY A 273 -31.11 2.40 -3.38
N LEU A 274 -29.85 2.40 -3.85
CA LEU A 274 -28.69 2.81 -3.07
C LEU A 274 -28.77 4.31 -2.73
N PRO A 275 -28.37 4.73 -1.51
CA PRO A 275 -28.24 6.14 -1.18
C PRO A 275 -27.35 6.87 -2.20
N ALA A 276 -27.82 8.04 -2.63
CA ALA A 276 -27.15 8.93 -3.57
C ALA A 276 -26.83 10.25 -2.87
N TYR A 277 -25.98 11.09 -3.48
CA TYR A 277 -25.68 12.43 -2.95
C TYR A 277 -26.98 13.18 -2.54
N PRO A 278 -27.04 13.78 -1.33
CA PRO A 278 -25.94 14.00 -0.38
C PRO A 278 -25.66 12.85 0.61
N TYR A 279 -26.35 11.71 0.52
CA TYR A 279 -26.24 10.56 1.42
C TYR A 279 -25.23 9.50 0.96
N GLU A 280 -24.43 9.84 -0.05
CA GLU A 280 -23.31 9.03 -0.54
C GLU A 280 -22.00 9.78 -0.28
N ILE A 281 -21.12 9.18 0.54
CA ILE A 281 -19.93 9.83 1.09
C ILE A 281 -18.69 8.98 0.81
N PRO A 282 -17.78 9.42 -0.07
CA PRO A 282 -16.44 8.85 -0.15
C PRO A 282 -15.59 9.25 1.04
N LEU A 283 -14.87 8.29 1.61
CA LEU A 283 -14.02 8.45 2.79
C LEU A 283 -12.64 7.85 2.50
N ALA A 284 -11.69 8.71 2.14
CA ALA A 284 -10.28 8.35 2.05
C ALA A 284 -9.70 8.40 3.47
N ILE A 285 -9.41 7.23 4.04
CA ILE A 285 -8.90 7.06 5.39
C ILE A 285 -7.38 6.87 5.29
N GLN A 286 -6.64 7.68 6.01
CA GLN A 286 -5.18 7.71 6.01
C GLN A 286 -4.67 7.93 7.44
N ASP A 287 -3.38 7.77 7.65
CA ASP A 287 -2.69 8.08 8.89
C ASP A 287 -1.45 8.93 8.62
N ARG A 288 -1.20 9.93 9.48
CA ARG A 288 -0.10 10.88 9.32
C ARG A 288 0.51 11.22 10.68
N MET A 289 1.70 11.81 10.65
CA MET A 289 2.35 12.50 11.77
C MET A 289 2.57 13.96 11.40
N PHE A 290 2.59 14.84 12.40
CA PHE A 290 2.75 16.28 12.21
C PHE A 290 3.83 16.88 13.12
N LYS A 291 4.62 17.80 12.56
CA LYS A 291 5.53 18.66 13.33
C LYS A 291 4.74 19.75 14.07
N GLU A 292 5.29 20.30 15.15
CA GLU A 292 4.63 21.36 15.97
C GLU A 292 4.16 22.59 15.19
N ASN A 293 4.74 22.85 14.02
CA ASN A 293 4.38 23.95 13.13
C ASN A 293 3.29 23.61 12.09
N GLY A 294 2.77 22.38 12.09
CA GLY A 294 1.72 21.90 11.19
C GLY A 294 2.23 21.18 9.93
N GLU A 295 3.55 21.07 9.71
CA GLU A 295 4.12 20.30 8.60
C GLU A 295 3.89 18.80 8.75
N LEU A 296 3.76 18.11 7.62
CA LEU A 296 3.80 16.65 7.60
C LEU A 296 5.18 16.16 8.07
N PHE A 297 5.19 15.16 8.92
CA PHE A 297 6.40 14.45 9.35
C PHE A 297 6.40 13.04 8.78
N TYR A 298 7.52 12.64 8.20
CA TYR A 298 7.77 11.27 7.75
C TYR A 298 9.16 10.90 8.26
N PRO A 299 9.30 9.89 9.14
CA PRO A 299 10.59 9.56 9.74
C PRO A 299 11.50 8.92 8.68
N SER A 300 12.70 9.46 8.50
CA SER A 300 13.60 9.03 7.41
C SER A 300 15.08 9.17 7.72
N PHE A 301 15.48 9.80 8.82
CA PHE A 301 16.87 10.01 9.16
C PHE A 301 17.22 9.41 10.52
N TYR A 302 18.48 9.00 10.67
CA TYR A 302 18.99 8.61 11.97
C TYR A 302 18.79 9.70 13.02
N GLY A 303 18.14 9.34 14.13
CA GLY A 303 17.80 10.25 15.22
C GLY A 303 16.44 10.94 15.09
N ASP A 304 15.72 10.75 13.98
CA ASP A 304 14.31 11.11 13.90
C ASP A 304 13.51 10.32 14.95
N PRO A 305 12.43 10.90 15.51
CA PRO A 305 11.47 10.14 16.31
C PRO A 305 11.04 8.84 15.61
N TYR A 306 10.98 7.75 16.39
CA TYR A 306 10.58 6.41 15.96
C TYR A 306 11.51 5.72 14.95
N TRP A 307 12.60 6.36 14.51
CA TRP A 307 13.55 5.78 13.54
C TRP A 307 14.06 4.39 13.93
N THR A 308 14.54 4.25 15.16
CA THR A 308 15.16 3.01 15.66
C THR A 308 14.16 1.89 15.89
N ASP A 309 12.88 2.23 16.06
CA ASP A 309 11.84 1.24 16.30
C ASP A 309 11.55 0.45 15.02
N PHE A 310 11.75 1.09 13.86
CA PHE A 310 11.50 0.54 12.53
C PHE A 310 12.75 0.05 11.78
N LEU A 311 13.96 0.48 12.16
CA LEU A 311 15.22 0.09 11.52
C LEU A 311 16.20 -0.51 12.53
N GLN A 312 16.06 -1.81 12.79
CA GLN A 312 16.98 -2.57 13.63
C GLN A 312 18.14 -3.15 12.79
N ASP A 313 19.37 -3.04 13.29
CA ASP A 313 20.59 -3.70 12.76
C ASP A 313 21.09 -3.31 11.34
N ALA A 314 20.43 -2.37 10.65
CA ALA A 314 20.91 -1.85 9.36
C ALA A 314 22.15 -0.94 9.52
N SER A 315 23.14 -1.12 8.64
CA SER A 315 24.34 -0.27 8.59
C SER A 315 24.17 0.82 7.52
N PHE A 316 23.56 1.93 7.90
CA PHE A 316 23.26 3.06 7.02
C PHE A 316 23.90 4.36 7.51
N GLY A 317 24.20 5.30 6.59
CA GLY A 317 24.84 6.56 6.93
C GLY A 317 23.95 7.43 7.82
N GLU A 318 24.49 8.03 8.89
CA GLU A 318 23.72 8.88 9.81
C GLU A 318 23.09 10.10 9.11
N ASP A 319 23.68 10.56 8.00
CA ASP A 319 23.19 11.69 7.23
C ASP A 319 22.17 11.29 6.16
N ASP A 320 22.08 10.01 5.80
CA ASP A 320 21.33 9.53 4.64
C ASP A 320 19.90 9.15 5.01
N ALA A 321 18.96 9.43 4.11
CA ALA A 321 17.57 9.07 4.31
C ALA A 321 17.39 7.57 4.01
N SER A 322 16.69 6.84 4.87
CA SER A 322 16.28 5.45 4.60
C SER A 322 14.78 5.33 4.63
N ALA A 323 14.22 4.49 3.76
CA ALA A 323 12.87 3.99 4.00
C ALA A 323 12.87 3.03 5.19
N MET A 324 11.69 2.93 5.80
CA MET A 324 11.34 1.94 6.81
C MET A 324 10.62 0.77 6.15
N ALA A 325 10.52 -0.38 6.82
CA ALA A 325 9.72 -1.49 6.33
C ALA A 325 8.22 -1.13 6.27
N GLU A 326 7.71 -0.44 7.30
CA GLU A 326 6.34 0.08 7.36
C GLU A 326 6.33 1.47 8.00
N MET A 327 5.33 2.28 7.66
CA MET A 327 5.07 3.57 8.31
C MET A 327 3.67 3.56 8.92
N PHE A 328 3.59 3.86 10.22
CA PHE A 328 2.35 4.02 10.97
C PHE A 328 2.26 5.45 11.51
N GLY A 329 1.25 6.21 11.09
CA GLY A 329 0.96 7.53 11.65
C GLY A 329 0.15 7.45 12.93
N ASP A 330 0.30 8.45 13.80
CA ASP A 330 -0.40 8.58 15.09
C ASP A 330 -1.67 9.46 15.02
N PHE A 331 -1.91 10.13 13.88
CA PHE A 331 -3.17 10.82 13.58
C PHE A 331 -3.96 10.08 12.50
N MET A 332 -5.18 9.66 12.82
CA MET A 332 -6.13 9.22 11.80
C MET A 332 -6.69 10.43 11.04
N VAL A 333 -6.60 10.38 9.73
CA VAL A 333 -7.04 11.43 8.80
C VAL A 333 -8.13 10.87 7.88
N VAL A 334 -9.25 11.59 7.76
CA VAL A 334 -10.30 11.27 6.79
C VAL A 334 -10.57 12.48 5.90
N ASN A 335 -10.42 12.31 4.59
CA ASN A 335 -10.55 13.37 3.59
C ASN A 335 -9.76 14.64 3.95
N GLY A 336 -8.51 14.46 4.41
CA GLY A 336 -7.60 15.56 4.78
C GLY A 336 -7.87 16.23 6.12
N LYS A 337 -8.75 15.67 6.97
CA LYS A 337 -9.04 16.17 8.33
C LYS A 337 -8.66 15.15 9.41
N ILE A 338 -8.04 15.60 10.50
CA ILE A 338 -7.79 14.74 11.67
C ILE A 338 -9.11 14.45 12.41
N TRP A 339 -9.34 13.18 12.79
CA TRP A 339 -10.50 12.68 13.54
C TRP A 339 -11.81 13.47 13.32
N PRO A 340 -12.29 13.60 12.07
CA PRO A 340 -13.41 14.49 11.81
C PRO A 340 -14.73 13.86 12.27
N LYS A 341 -15.80 14.63 12.18
CA LYS A 341 -17.16 14.14 12.33
C LYS A 341 -18.06 14.51 11.15
N MET A 342 -19.19 13.85 11.07
CA MET A 342 -20.28 14.21 10.17
C MET A 342 -21.59 14.27 10.94
N GLU A 343 -22.41 15.29 10.68
CA GLU A 343 -23.80 15.29 11.13
C GLU A 343 -24.65 14.52 10.12
N VAL A 344 -25.40 13.53 10.59
CA VAL A 344 -26.20 12.65 9.74
C VAL A 344 -27.65 12.61 10.19
N GLU A 345 -28.56 12.49 9.23
CA GLU A 345 -29.96 12.18 9.51
C GLU A 345 -30.11 10.71 9.95
N PRO A 346 -31.15 10.37 10.75
CA PRO A 346 -31.48 8.99 11.09
C PRO A 346 -32.07 8.25 9.87
N ARG A 347 -31.21 7.86 8.92
CA ARG A 347 -31.54 7.20 7.63
C ARG A 347 -30.37 6.36 7.11
N ASN A 348 -30.53 5.68 5.97
CA ASN A 348 -29.41 4.98 5.32
C ASN A 348 -28.44 5.95 4.62
N TYR A 349 -27.14 5.69 4.78
CA TYR A 349 -26.05 6.34 4.06
C TYR A 349 -25.19 5.30 3.35
N ARG A 350 -24.65 5.68 2.19
CA ARG A 350 -23.67 4.91 1.43
C ARG A 350 -22.29 5.50 1.66
N LEU A 351 -21.40 4.73 2.29
CA LEU A 351 -20.05 5.14 2.63
C LEU A 351 -19.07 4.37 1.75
N ARG A 352 -18.31 5.09 0.90
CA ARG A 352 -17.31 4.48 0.02
C ARG A 352 -15.94 4.61 0.68
N PHE A 353 -15.51 3.56 1.36
CA PHE A 353 -14.25 3.52 2.06
C PHE A 353 -13.11 3.30 1.07
N LEU A 354 -12.02 4.03 1.27
CA LEU A 354 -10.70 3.77 0.71
C LEU A 354 -9.72 3.76 1.87
N ASN A 355 -9.00 2.65 2.05
CA ASN A 355 -7.79 2.67 2.87
C ASN A 355 -6.65 3.27 2.02
N GLY A 356 -6.31 4.52 2.29
CA GLY A 356 -5.19 5.24 1.68
C GLY A 356 -4.03 5.44 2.64
N CYS A 357 -3.93 4.64 3.71
CA CYS A 357 -2.77 4.56 4.58
C CYS A 357 -1.57 3.97 3.81
N ASP A 358 -0.37 4.33 4.26
CA ASP A 358 0.88 3.85 3.65
C ASP A 358 1.13 2.37 3.96
N SER A 359 0.85 1.92 5.20
CA SER A 359 1.08 0.53 5.62
C SER A 359 -0.03 -0.05 6.50
N ARG A 360 -0.83 0.80 7.15
CA ARG A 360 -1.82 0.39 8.15
C ARG A 360 -2.98 -0.41 7.56
N PHE A 361 -3.22 -1.59 8.13
CA PHE A 361 -4.47 -2.32 7.96
C PHE A 361 -5.55 -1.75 8.89
N LEU A 362 -6.78 -1.63 8.38
CA LEU A 362 -7.92 -1.14 9.14
C LEU A 362 -8.88 -2.30 9.41
N ALA A 363 -9.03 -2.71 10.67
CA ALA A 363 -10.09 -3.61 11.10
C ALA A 363 -11.24 -2.76 11.65
N VAL A 364 -12.22 -2.47 10.80
CA VAL A 364 -13.24 -1.45 11.06
C VAL A 364 -14.45 -2.02 11.76
N GLU A 365 -14.82 -1.43 12.89
CA GLU A 365 -16.11 -1.61 13.56
C GLU A 365 -16.84 -0.26 13.70
N PHE A 366 -18.18 -0.28 13.72
CA PHE A 366 -18.98 0.89 14.08
C PHE A 366 -19.48 0.74 15.52
N ILE A 367 -19.16 1.70 16.38
CA ILE A 367 -19.50 1.64 17.81
C ILE A 367 -20.50 2.75 18.14
N ALA A 368 -21.69 2.37 18.61
CA ALA A 368 -22.69 3.31 19.10
C ALA A 368 -22.40 3.74 20.53
N VAL A 369 -22.33 5.05 20.76
CA VAL A 369 -21.99 5.70 22.02
C VAL A 369 -22.93 6.87 22.32
N GLU A 370 -22.85 7.45 23.52
CA GLU A 370 -23.59 8.66 23.84
C GLU A 370 -23.17 9.83 22.94
N LEU A 371 -24.10 10.74 22.63
CA LEU A 371 -23.78 11.91 21.81
C LEU A 371 -22.64 12.72 22.45
N ASN A 372 -21.71 13.21 21.63
CA ASN A 372 -20.47 13.90 22.02
C ASN A 372 -19.41 13.04 22.73
N ALA A 373 -19.59 11.73 22.87
CA ALA A 373 -18.51 10.87 23.36
C ALA A 373 -17.30 10.96 22.42
N THR A 374 -16.11 11.01 23.00
CA THR A 374 -14.84 10.83 22.28
C THR A 374 -14.34 9.40 22.40
N SER A 375 -14.69 8.71 23.49
CA SER A 375 -14.61 7.28 23.82
C SER A 375 -15.36 6.30 22.91
N THR A 376 -14.80 5.14 22.55
CA THR A 376 -15.58 3.92 22.22
C THR A 376 -15.89 3.07 23.47
N GLU A 377 -15.32 3.41 24.62
CA GLU A 377 -15.50 2.69 25.88
C GLU A 377 -16.97 2.68 26.32
N GLY A 378 -17.47 1.50 26.70
CA GLY A 378 -18.88 1.31 27.07
C GLY A 378 -19.86 1.39 25.90
N GLY A 379 -19.37 1.57 24.67
CA GLY A 379 -20.16 1.56 23.45
C GLY A 379 -20.63 0.17 23.04
N THR A 380 -21.53 0.12 22.05
CA THR A 380 -22.08 -1.14 21.51
C THR A 380 -21.72 -1.28 20.03
N PRO A 381 -21.07 -2.38 19.60
CA PRO A 381 -20.84 -2.65 18.18
C PRO A 381 -22.14 -2.73 17.37
N VAL A 382 -22.12 -2.19 16.17
CA VAL A 382 -23.25 -2.08 15.26
C VAL A 382 -22.91 -2.75 13.93
N LYS A 383 -23.86 -3.54 13.43
CA LYS A 383 -23.74 -4.17 12.11
C LYS A 383 -24.05 -3.20 10.99
N PHE A 384 -23.47 -3.47 9.83
CA PHE A 384 -23.64 -2.71 8.60
C PHE A 384 -23.68 -3.65 7.40
N TRP A 385 -24.04 -3.13 6.22
CA TRP A 385 -24.03 -3.90 4.99
C TRP A 385 -22.82 -3.55 4.15
N VAL A 386 -22.09 -4.54 3.65
CA VAL A 386 -21.15 -4.36 2.54
C VAL A 386 -21.89 -4.72 1.25
N VAL A 387 -21.87 -3.84 0.27
CA VAL A 387 -22.61 -4.00 -1.01
C VAL A 387 -21.69 -4.06 -2.24
N GLY A 388 -20.42 -3.74 -2.07
CA GLY A 388 -19.41 -3.75 -3.13
C GLY A 388 -17.99 -3.59 -2.58
N ALA A 389 -17.01 -3.80 -3.45
CA ALA A 389 -15.59 -3.60 -3.15
C ALA A 389 -14.87 -2.90 -4.32
N ASP A 390 -13.56 -3.13 -4.44
CA ASP A 390 -12.63 -2.53 -5.39
C ASP A 390 -13.20 -2.34 -6.81
N GLN A 391 -13.78 -3.40 -7.38
CA GLN A 391 -14.21 -3.46 -8.78
C GLN A 391 -15.75 -3.48 -8.92
N GLY A 392 -16.44 -2.89 -7.94
CA GLY A 392 -17.87 -2.61 -8.01
C GLY A 392 -18.73 -3.48 -7.10
N LEU A 393 -20.01 -3.53 -7.43
CA LEU A 393 -21.05 -4.12 -6.60
C LEU A 393 -21.15 -5.64 -6.74
N GLY A 394 -21.66 -6.29 -5.71
CA GLY A 394 -21.94 -7.74 -5.71
C GLY A 394 -23.02 -8.11 -4.70
N THR A 395 -23.08 -9.38 -4.32
CA THR A 395 -24.10 -9.85 -3.36
C THR A 395 -23.89 -9.19 -2.00
N PRO A 396 -24.85 -8.39 -1.49
CA PRO A 396 -24.70 -7.73 -0.19
C PRO A 396 -24.54 -8.72 0.95
N SER A 397 -23.68 -8.38 1.92
CA SER A 397 -23.52 -9.14 3.16
C SER A 397 -23.59 -8.23 4.38
N GLU A 398 -24.21 -8.73 5.45
CA GLU A 398 -24.27 -8.01 6.73
C GLU A 398 -23.06 -8.39 7.57
N GLU A 399 -22.27 -7.39 7.96
CA GLU A 399 -21.01 -7.56 8.67
C GLU A 399 -21.02 -6.78 9.99
N GLY A 400 -20.28 -7.27 10.99
CA GLY A 400 -19.99 -6.53 12.22
C GLY A 400 -18.64 -5.83 12.18
N MET A 401 -17.75 -6.30 11.30
CA MET A 401 -16.41 -5.79 11.10
C MET A 401 -15.94 -6.12 9.68
N VAL A 402 -15.06 -5.29 9.13
CA VAL A 402 -14.37 -5.55 7.86
C VAL A 402 -12.90 -5.19 7.99
N VAL A 403 -12.00 -6.07 7.53
CA VAL A 403 -10.57 -5.78 7.40
C VAL A 403 -10.32 -5.18 6.02
N ILE A 404 -9.66 -4.03 5.99
CA ILE A 404 -9.36 -3.26 4.78
C ILE A 404 -7.85 -3.02 4.75
N GLY A 405 -7.13 -3.74 3.89
CA GLY A 405 -5.72 -3.48 3.60
C GLY A 405 -5.54 -2.21 2.77
N PRO A 406 -4.33 -1.62 2.75
CA PRO A 406 -3.99 -0.52 1.86
C PRO A 406 -4.50 -0.71 0.43
N ALA A 407 -5.03 0.37 -0.15
CA ALA A 407 -5.68 0.46 -1.47
C ALA A 407 -6.97 -0.32 -1.68
N GLN A 408 -7.44 -1.12 -0.72
CA GLN A 408 -8.75 -1.75 -0.82
C GLN A 408 -9.88 -0.72 -0.66
N ARG A 409 -10.97 -0.96 -1.39
CA ARG A 409 -12.19 -0.15 -1.28
C ARG A 409 -13.36 -1.03 -0.89
N TYR A 410 -14.24 -0.50 -0.06
CA TYR A 410 -15.50 -1.14 0.30
C TYR A 410 -16.65 -0.14 0.26
N ASP A 411 -17.79 -0.60 -0.24
CA ASP A 411 -19.02 0.17 -0.29
C ASP A 411 -19.95 -0.31 0.83
N ILE A 412 -20.18 0.55 1.82
CA ILE A 412 -20.88 0.23 3.05
C ILE A 412 -22.21 0.98 3.09
N ILE A 413 -23.31 0.28 3.34
CA ILE A 413 -24.57 0.90 3.75
C ILE A 413 -24.71 0.84 5.27
N PHE A 414 -24.77 2.02 5.89
CA PHE A 414 -25.01 2.17 7.33
C PHE A 414 -26.40 2.75 7.58
N ASP A 415 -27.17 2.10 8.46
CA ASP A 415 -28.51 2.52 8.85
C ASP A 415 -28.48 3.32 10.17
N PHE A 416 -28.61 4.65 10.07
CA PHE A 416 -28.61 5.52 11.26
C PHE A 416 -29.98 5.63 11.95
N ARG A 417 -31.08 5.07 11.40
CA ARG A 417 -32.44 5.18 11.97
C ARG A 417 -32.53 4.78 13.46
N PRO A 418 -31.87 3.70 13.92
CA PRO A 418 -31.98 3.28 15.32
C PRO A 418 -31.23 4.18 16.32
N PHE A 419 -30.44 5.14 15.83
CA PHE A 419 -29.41 5.83 16.61
C PHE A 419 -29.66 7.34 16.75
N ALA A 420 -30.90 7.80 16.59
CA ALA A 420 -31.23 9.21 16.79
C ALA A 420 -30.74 9.74 18.15
N ASN A 421 -30.10 10.92 18.14
CA ASN A 421 -29.45 11.53 19.31
C ASN A 421 -28.32 10.69 19.94
N ARG A 422 -27.68 9.83 19.15
CA ARG A 422 -26.46 9.09 19.51
C ARG A 422 -25.30 9.53 18.62
N ARG A 423 -24.10 9.10 19.00
CA ARG A 423 -22.93 9.16 18.14
C ARG A 423 -22.52 7.75 17.73
N ILE A 424 -22.10 7.58 16.49
CA ILE A 424 -21.44 6.38 15.98
C ILE A 424 -19.97 6.72 15.74
N ILE A 425 -19.04 5.99 16.35
CA ILE A 425 -17.60 6.15 16.09
C ILE A 425 -17.13 4.98 15.23
N ILE A 426 -16.41 5.27 14.14
CA ILE A 426 -15.68 4.25 13.39
C ILE A 426 -14.41 3.92 14.17
N LYS A 427 -14.32 2.69 14.65
CA LYS A 427 -13.19 2.17 15.41
C LYS A 427 -12.27 1.35 14.50
N ASN A 428 -10.97 1.55 14.63
CA ASN A 428 -9.96 0.61 14.14
C ASN A 428 -9.54 -0.33 15.28
N THR A 429 -9.68 -1.63 15.10
CA THR A 429 -9.16 -2.64 16.04
C THR A 429 -7.91 -3.35 15.50
N GLY A 430 -7.41 -2.93 14.34
CA GLY A 430 -6.35 -3.60 13.58
C GLY A 430 -4.92 -3.35 14.05
N GLY A 431 -4.73 -2.69 15.20
CA GLY A 431 -3.41 -2.33 15.74
C GLY A 431 -2.60 -1.31 14.94
N ASP A 432 -1.40 -1.02 15.44
CA ASP A 432 -0.40 -0.09 14.87
C ASP A 432 0.91 -0.83 14.49
N ALA A 433 0.79 -2.08 14.05
CA ALA A 433 1.91 -2.97 13.84
C ALA A 433 1.82 -3.70 12.48
N PRO A 434 2.93 -4.29 11.99
CA PRO A 434 2.89 -5.20 10.85
C PRO A 434 1.80 -6.27 11.02
N PHE A 435 0.97 -6.43 10.00
CA PHE A 435 -0.27 -7.19 10.13
C PHE A 435 -0.03 -8.66 9.79
N GLY A 436 0.03 -9.53 10.80
CA GLY A 436 0.27 -10.98 10.63
C GLY A 436 -0.93 -11.80 10.13
N GLY A 437 -2.06 -11.17 9.80
CA GLY A 437 -3.25 -11.83 9.28
C GLY A 437 -4.34 -12.17 10.31
N ASP A 438 -4.00 -12.13 11.59
CA ASP A 438 -4.97 -12.05 12.70
C ASP A 438 -5.12 -10.59 13.12
N ILE A 439 -6.28 -10.23 13.70
CA ILE A 439 -6.46 -8.90 14.28
C ILE A 439 -5.47 -8.77 15.44
N PRO A 440 -4.43 -7.92 15.32
CA PRO A 440 -3.39 -7.86 16.33
C PRO A 440 -3.95 -7.31 17.64
N GLY A 441 -3.20 -7.55 18.71
CA GLY A 441 -3.53 -7.12 20.07
C GLY A 441 -3.45 -5.59 20.25
N PRO A 442 -2.91 -5.09 21.37
CA PRO A 442 -3.05 -3.68 21.79
C PRO A 442 -2.59 -2.66 20.74
N GLN A 443 -3.14 -1.45 20.82
CA GLN A 443 -2.69 -0.29 20.05
C GLN A 443 -1.37 0.22 20.63
N ASP A 444 -0.43 0.61 19.77
CA ASP A 444 0.82 1.24 20.17
C ASP A 444 0.65 2.77 20.32
N TYR A 445 -0.33 3.34 19.61
CA TYR A 445 -0.72 4.74 19.71
C TYR A 445 -2.12 4.88 20.33
N GLU A 446 -2.29 5.87 21.22
CA GLU A 446 -3.50 5.94 22.07
C GLU A 446 -4.80 6.26 21.31
N LEU A 447 -4.71 7.00 20.21
CA LEU A 447 -5.88 7.56 19.50
C LEU A 447 -6.09 7.03 18.07
N THR A 448 -5.26 6.11 17.62
CA THR A 448 -5.39 5.46 16.29
C THR A 448 -6.54 4.45 16.25
N ASP A 449 -7.10 4.09 17.42
CA ASP A 449 -8.33 3.31 17.54
C ASP A 449 -9.56 4.02 16.96
N ARG A 450 -9.50 5.34 16.73
CA ARG A 450 -10.62 6.16 16.27
C ARG A 450 -10.34 6.74 14.91
N ILE A 451 -11.23 6.51 13.96
CA ILE A 451 -11.10 7.02 12.59
C ILE A 451 -11.87 8.33 12.42
N MET A 452 -13.19 8.30 12.67
CA MET A 452 -14.09 9.46 12.61
C MET A 452 -15.40 9.17 13.35
N ALA A 453 -16.28 10.17 13.48
CA ALA A 453 -17.58 10.03 14.13
C ALA A 453 -18.77 10.51 13.28
N PHE A 454 -19.96 9.99 13.57
CA PHE A 454 -21.24 10.45 13.04
C PHE A 454 -22.15 10.89 14.19
N ASP A 455 -22.58 12.15 14.19
CA ASP A 455 -23.59 12.67 15.10
C ASP A 455 -24.97 12.53 14.44
N VAL A 456 -25.82 11.66 14.99
CA VAL A 456 -27.15 11.40 14.40
C VAL A 456 -28.15 12.44 14.91
N VAL A 457 -28.42 13.44 14.08
CA VAL A 457 -29.22 14.62 14.41
C VAL A 457 -30.64 14.52 13.85
N GLU A 458 -31.64 14.86 14.67
CA GLU A 458 -33.05 14.93 14.27
C GLU A 458 -33.38 16.27 13.59
N ASN A 459 -32.71 16.59 12.47
CA ASN A 459 -33.09 17.74 11.64
C ASN A 459 -34.15 17.35 10.59
N GLU A 460 -34.81 18.35 9.98
CA GLU A 460 -35.86 18.13 8.98
C GLU A 460 -35.35 17.23 7.84
N ILE A 461 -36.01 16.09 7.65
CA ILE A 461 -35.75 15.10 6.60
C ILE A 461 -35.79 15.83 5.25
N GLU A 462 -34.68 15.91 4.53
CA GLU A 462 -34.72 16.42 3.15
C GLU A 462 -35.75 15.60 2.36
N SER A 463 -36.42 16.22 1.39
CA SER A 463 -37.48 15.55 0.60
C SER A 463 -36.96 14.42 -0.32
N ILE A 464 -35.77 13.88 -0.08
CA ILE A 464 -35.15 12.76 -0.80
C ILE A 464 -35.57 11.45 -0.11
N PRO A 465 -36.29 10.55 -0.81
CA PRO A 465 -36.68 9.25 -0.28
C PRO A 465 -35.50 8.41 0.22
N ASP A 466 -35.68 7.74 1.36
CA ASP A 466 -34.79 6.67 1.83
C ASP A 466 -35.38 5.32 1.38
N GLU A 467 -34.98 4.90 0.18
CA GLU A 467 -35.55 3.73 -0.51
C GLU A 467 -34.73 2.45 -0.29
N TRP A 468 -33.59 2.55 0.37
CA TRP A 468 -32.76 1.38 0.62
C TRP A 468 -33.49 0.39 1.53
N ALA A 469 -33.67 -0.81 1.01
CA ALA A 469 -34.01 -2.00 1.75
C ALA A 469 -33.06 -3.10 1.26
N PRO A 470 -32.49 -3.96 2.13
CA PRO A 470 -31.55 -4.99 1.72
C PRO A 470 -32.14 -5.81 0.55
N PRO A 471 -31.63 -5.69 -0.69
CA PRO A 471 -32.15 -6.44 -1.79
C PRO A 471 -31.42 -7.76 -1.90
N ALA A 472 -32.12 -8.80 -2.37
CA ALA A 472 -31.49 -10.00 -2.90
C ALA A 472 -30.74 -9.77 -4.23
N ALA A 473 -30.69 -8.52 -4.73
CA ALA A 473 -30.32 -8.19 -6.11
C ALA A 473 -29.61 -6.83 -6.28
N VAL A 474 -28.62 -6.49 -5.45
CA VAL A 474 -27.51 -5.65 -5.96
C VAL A 474 -26.63 -6.56 -6.84
N GLN A 475 -27.21 -7.12 -7.90
CA GLN A 475 -26.47 -7.95 -8.83
C GLN A 475 -25.91 -7.04 -9.91
N SER A 476 -24.60 -6.78 -9.84
CA SER A 476 -23.84 -6.33 -10.99
C SER A 476 -24.15 -7.26 -12.17
N THR A 477 -24.58 -6.68 -13.29
CA THR A 477 -24.91 -7.38 -14.54
C THR A 477 -23.68 -8.05 -15.18
N GLU A 478 -22.47 -7.78 -14.67
CA GLU A 478 -21.20 -8.33 -15.15
C GLU A 478 -20.39 -9.06 -14.06
N THR A 479 -21.06 -9.70 -13.11
CA THR A 479 -20.46 -10.71 -12.21
C THR A 479 -20.35 -12.08 -12.88
N THR A 480 -19.99 -12.13 -14.17
CA THR A 480 -19.72 -13.44 -14.79
C THR A 480 -18.46 -13.99 -14.14
N LEU A 481 -18.65 -14.86 -13.16
CA LEU A 481 -17.56 -15.58 -12.54
C LEU A 481 -16.77 -16.28 -13.64
N MET A 482 -15.45 -16.14 -13.59
CA MET A 482 -14.60 -16.84 -14.52
C MET A 482 -14.60 -18.31 -14.13
N ASP A 483 -15.29 -19.16 -14.90
CA ASP A 483 -15.54 -20.56 -14.53
C ASP A 483 -14.28 -21.44 -14.57
N ARG A 484 -13.31 -21.10 -15.42
CA ARG A 484 -12.06 -21.85 -15.61
C ARG A 484 -10.88 -20.93 -15.92
N ALA A 485 -9.69 -21.34 -15.52
CA ALA A 485 -8.43 -20.77 -15.95
C ALA A 485 -7.79 -21.62 -17.06
N ASP A 486 -7.08 -20.96 -17.97
CA ASP A 486 -6.25 -21.55 -19.01
C ASP A 486 -4.89 -22.00 -18.48
N LYS A 487 -4.34 -21.25 -17.51
CA LYS A 487 -3.05 -21.52 -16.85
C LYS A 487 -3.10 -21.12 -15.38
N THR A 488 -2.28 -21.78 -14.55
CA THR A 488 -2.01 -21.35 -13.17
C THR A 488 -0.59 -20.81 -13.10
N ARG A 489 -0.46 -19.60 -12.56
CA ARG A 489 0.80 -18.91 -12.29
C ARG A 489 1.05 -18.91 -10.79
N ARG A 490 2.31 -19.04 -10.40
CA ARG A 490 2.70 -19.06 -8.98
C ARG A 490 3.70 -17.97 -8.69
N ILE A 491 3.30 -17.04 -7.85
CA ILE A 491 4.15 -15.97 -7.36
C ILE A 491 4.41 -16.18 -5.87
N GLY A 492 5.61 -15.82 -5.43
CA GLY A 492 6.02 -15.87 -4.02
C GLY A 492 6.18 -14.47 -3.45
N LEU A 493 5.78 -14.31 -2.20
CA LEU A 493 6.05 -13.14 -1.36
C LEU A 493 7.16 -13.52 -0.40
N PHE A 494 8.24 -12.76 -0.39
CA PHE A 494 9.47 -13.07 0.33
C PHE A 494 9.93 -11.87 1.16
N GLU A 495 10.76 -12.16 2.16
CA GLU A 495 11.56 -11.19 2.92
C GLU A 495 13.03 -11.56 2.73
N GLY A 496 13.87 -10.58 2.43
CA GLY A 496 15.33 -10.69 2.43
C GLY A 496 15.99 -9.44 2.94
N HIS A 497 17.26 -9.26 2.58
CA HIS A 497 18.02 -8.08 2.98
C HIS A 497 18.75 -7.47 1.80
N ASP A 498 18.76 -6.14 1.77
CA ASP A 498 19.57 -5.40 0.83
C ASP A 498 21.06 -5.38 1.25
N GLN A 499 21.89 -4.70 0.47
CA GLN A 499 23.34 -4.57 0.71
C GLN A 499 23.70 -3.80 2.00
N PHE A 500 22.74 -3.14 2.64
CA PHE A 500 22.91 -2.41 3.90
C PHE A 500 22.36 -3.19 5.11
N GLY A 501 21.77 -4.36 4.88
CA GLY A 501 21.14 -5.19 5.91
C GLY A 501 19.74 -4.72 6.30
N ARG A 502 19.08 -3.90 5.48
CA ARG A 502 17.68 -3.51 5.70
C ARG A 502 16.75 -4.61 5.23
N LEU A 503 15.64 -4.79 5.93
CA LEU A 503 14.58 -5.71 5.50
C LEU A 503 14.07 -5.27 4.11
N GLN A 504 14.14 -6.19 3.16
CA GLN A 504 13.79 -5.98 1.77
C GLN A 504 12.69 -6.98 1.39
N HIS A 505 11.49 -6.46 1.15
CA HIS A 505 10.35 -7.27 0.76
C HIS A 505 10.39 -7.50 -0.75
N LEU A 506 10.18 -8.74 -1.17
CA LEU A 506 10.47 -9.17 -2.54
C LEU A 506 9.34 -9.98 -3.13
N LEU A 507 9.11 -9.77 -4.42
CA LEU A 507 8.31 -10.65 -5.24
C LEU A 507 9.20 -11.61 -6.04
N GLY A 508 8.64 -12.76 -6.38
CA GLY A 508 9.35 -13.76 -7.16
C GLY A 508 8.44 -14.87 -7.66
N THR A 509 9.05 -15.93 -8.16
CA THR A 509 8.33 -17.12 -8.64
C THR A 509 8.44 -18.27 -7.64
N ILE A 510 7.40 -19.11 -7.60
CA ILE A 510 7.48 -20.42 -6.92
C ILE A 510 7.83 -21.47 -7.96
N GLY A 511 9.13 -21.73 -8.09
CA GLY A 511 9.68 -22.61 -9.09
C GLY A 511 10.09 -21.90 -10.37
N PRO A 512 10.67 -22.64 -11.35
CA PRO A 512 11.29 -22.05 -12.52
C PRO A 512 10.29 -21.29 -13.41
N ALA A 513 10.68 -20.11 -13.89
CA ALA A 513 9.86 -19.25 -14.72
C ALA A 513 9.82 -19.70 -16.19
N PHE A 514 8.63 -19.61 -16.78
CA PHE A 514 8.37 -19.90 -18.19
C PHE A 514 7.50 -18.82 -18.81
N ASP A 515 7.75 -18.51 -20.07
CA ASP A 515 6.96 -17.54 -20.82
C ASP A 515 5.57 -18.11 -21.21
N LYS A 516 4.83 -17.33 -22.00
CA LYS A 516 3.49 -17.72 -22.45
C LYS A 516 3.49 -18.93 -23.40
N ASP A 517 4.60 -19.14 -24.13
CA ASP A 517 4.79 -20.23 -25.10
C ASP A 517 5.37 -21.49 -24.43
N GLY A 518 5.76 -21.40 -23.15
CA GLY A 518 6.34 -22.49 -22.37
C GLY A 518 7.87 -22.56 -22.46
N GLU A 519 8.51 -21.54 -23.03
CA GLU A 519 9.96 -21.43 -23.10
C GLU A 519 10.53 -20.91 -21.78
N LYS A 520 11.75 -21.31 -21.45
CA LYS A 520 12.42 -20.92 -20.20
C LYS A 520 12.77 -19.44 -20.22
N ILE A 521 12.49 -18.75 -19.13
CA ILE A 521 12.99 -17.38 -18.91
C ILE A 521 14.31 -17.48 -18.12
N CYS A 522 15.38 -16.90 -18.66
CA CYS A 522 16.73 -17.03 -18.13
C CYS A 522 17.29 -15.67 -17.71
N TYR A 523 18.23 -15.68 -16.76
CA TYR A 523 19.00 -14.48 -16.44
C TYR A 523 19.87 -14.04 -17.63
N PRO A 524 19.98 -12.73 -17.90
CA PRO A 524 20.83 -12.20 -18.95
C PRO A 524 22.30 -12.56 -18.76
N CYS A 525 23.04 -12.63 -19.86
CA CYS A 525 24.50 -12.77 -19.87
C CYS A 525 25.24 -11.41 -19.72
N THR A 526 24.73 -10.49 -18.91
CA THR A 526 25.45 -9.25 -18.58
C THR A 526 26.54 -9.54 -17.54
N ASP A 527 27.47 -8.60 -17.37
CA ASP A 527 28.59 -8.81 -16.44
C ASP A 527 28.11 -8.93 -14.99
N ALA A 528 27.12 -8.13 -14.58
CA ALA A 528 26.49 -8.25 -13.25
C ALA A 528 25.95 -9.67 -12.97
N TYR A 529 25.19 -10.27 -13.90
CA TYR A 529 24.67 -11.63 -13.73
C TYR A 529 25.76 -12.71 -13.84
N LYS A 530 26.86 -12.47 -14.58
CA LYS A 530 28.00 -13.40 -14.61
C LYS A 530 28.73 -13.41 -13.27
N GLU A 531 29.00 -12.23 -12.72
CA GLU A 531 29.66 -12.07 -11.42
C GLU A 531 28.82 -12.65 -10.28
N ALA A 532 27.50 -12.47 -10.34
CA ALA A 532 26.55 -13.09 -9.40
C ALA A 532 26.33 -14.59 -9.65
N CYS A 533 26.99 -15.21 -10.64
CA CYS A 533 26.80 -16.62 -10.98
C CYS A 533 25.35 -17.00 -11.32
N LEU A 534 24.61 -16.06 -11.91
CA LEU A 534 23.22 -16.23 -12.34
C LEU A 534 23.09 -16.32 -13.86
N ALA A 535 24.02 -15.75 -14.62
CA ALA A 535 23.94 -15.63 -16.07
C ALA A 535 23.61 -16.96 -16.77
N GLY A 536 22.55 -16.96 -17.57
CA GLY A 536 22.08 -18.15 -18.28
C GLY A 536 21.44 -19.23 -17.41
N LYS A 537 21.24 -19.01 -16.09
CA LYS A 537 20.39 -19.88 -15.27
C LYS A 537 18.92 -19.53 -15.50
N GLN A 538 18.05 -20.53 -15.38
CA GLN A 538 16.61 -20.30 -15.40
C GLN A 538 16.22 -19.46 -14.17
N MET A 539 15.36 -18.46 -14.36
CA MET A 539 14.92 -17.59 -13.27
C MET A 539 13.99 -18.35 -12.33
N ASP A 540 14.26 -18.25 -11.03
CA ASP A 540 13.46 -18.81 -9.94
C ASP A 540 13.72 -18.00 -8.65
N GLY A 541 12.77 -18.03 -7.72
CA GLY A 541 12.83 -17.37 -6.42
C GLY A 541 12.71 -15.85 -6.52
N THR A 542 13.31 -15.17 -5.54
CA THR A 542 13.25 -13.70 -5.41
C THR A 542 13.84 -12.97 -6.62
N GLN A 543 13.21 -11.86 -6.99
CA GLN A 543 13.64 -10.97 -8.08
C GLN A 543 13.55 -9.51 -7.63
N THR A 544 14.51 -8.69 -8.05
CA THR A 544 14.41 -7.22 -7.96
C THR A 544 13.62 -6.66 -9.13
N TRP A 545 13.18 -5.40 -9.03
CA TRP A 545 12.46 -4.65 -10.06
C TRP A 545 13.13 -4.76 -11.43
N HIS A 546 14.46 -4.57 -11.48
CA HIS A 546 15.26 -4.56 -12.70
C HIS A 546 15.51 -5.95 -13.32
N ALA A 547 15.15 -7.04 -12.63
CA ALA A 547 15.26 -8.37 -13.21
C ALA A 547 14.29 -8.52 -14.40
N PRO A 548 14.60 -9.33 -15.42
CA PRO A 548 13.70 -9.53 -16.55
C PRO A 548 12.30 -9.96 -16.13
N THR A 549 11.29 -9.58 -16.91
CA THR A 549 9.89 -9.95 -16.63
C THR A 549 9.71 -11.48 -16.64
N THR A 550 9.20 -12.02 -15.53
CA THR A 550 8.91 -13.45 -15.36
C THR A 550 7.44 -13.79 -15.66
N GLU A 551 6.54 -12.84 -15.38
CA GLU A 551 5.11 -13.01 -15.57
C GLU A 551 4.72 -12.65 -17.02
N ASN A 552 4.91 -13.57 -17.97
CA ASN A 552 4.41 -13.40 -19.34
C ASN A 552 3.11 -14.17 -19.59
N ILE A 553 2.04 -13.43 -19.88
CA ILE A 553 0.66 -13.89 -20.04
C ILE A 553 0.25 -13.81 -21.52
N GLU A 554 -0.51 -14.81 -21.99
CA GLU A 554 -1.10 -14.79 -23.32
C GLU A 554 -2.29 -13.80 -23.39
N LEU A 555 -2.40 -13.04 -24.48
CA LEU A 555 -3.47 -12.06 -24.64
C LEU A 555 -4.86 -12.73 -24.67
N ASN A 556 -5.79 -12.21 -23.87
CA ASN A 556 -7.13 -12.74 -23.57
C ASN A 556 -7.16 -14.02 -22.72
N ALA A 557 -6.03 -14.47 -22.17
CA ALA A 557 -6.03 -15.61 -21.26
C ALA A 557 -6.79 -15.29 -19.97
N VAL A 558 -7.43 -16.31 -19.42
CA VAL A 558 -7.87 -16.33 -18.02
C VAL A 558 -6.84 -17.13 -17.24
N GLU A 559 -6.19 -16.54 -16.25
CA GLU A 559 -5.21 -17.25 -15.42
C GLU A 559 -5.65 -17.29 -13.96
N ASP A 560 -5.36 -18.41 -13.30
CA ASP A 560 -5.31 -18.47 -11.85
C ASP A 560 -3.93 -17.99 -11.40
N TRP A 561 -3.87 -17.07 -10.45
CA TRP A 561 -2.63 -16.65 -9.81
C TRP A 561 -2.65 -17.15 -8.37
N GLU A 562 -1.76 -18.10 -8.07
CA GLU A 562 -1.46 -18.55 -6.72
C GLU A 562 -0.43 -17.61 -6.10
N ILE A 563 -0.85 -16.88 -5.08
CA ILE A 563 -0.01 -15.96 -4.31
C ILE A 563 0.43 -16.70 -3.05
N TRP A 564 1.69 -17.13 -3.01
CA TRP A 564 2.27 -17.87 -1.90
C TRP A 564 2.95 -16.89 -0.96
N ASN A 565 2.36 -16.65 0.21
CA ASN A 565 2.97 -15.79 1.19
C ASN A 565 3.93 -16.58 2.10
N LEU A 566 5.23 -16.38 1.88
CA LEU A 566 6.31 -17.03 2.62
C LEU A 566 6.97 -16.07 3.64
N SER A 567 6.53 -14.81 3.66
CA SER A 567 6.86 -13.80 4.65
C SER A 567 6.08 -13.98 5.96
N ALA A 568 6.49 -13.24 6.99
CA ALA A 568 5.80 -13.22 8.28
C ALA A 568 4.56 -12.31 8.26
N ASP A 569 4.51 -11.33 7.36
CA ASP A 569 3.47 -10.31 7.30
C ASP A 569 2.46 -10.54 6.16
N ALA A 570 1.25 -10.01 6.34
CA ALA A 570 0.23 -10.00 5.32
C ALA A 570 0.46 -8.85 4.34
N HIS A 571 0.21 -9.12 3.06
CA HIS A 571 0.49 -8.17 1.99
C HIS A 571 -0.78 -7.90 1.17
N PRO A 572 -1.25 -6.64 1.05
CA PRO A 572 -2.30 -6.29 0.11
C PRO A 572 -1.74 -6.30 -1.32
N ILE A 573 -1.91 -7.40 -2.04
CA ILE A 573 -1.37 -7.57 -3.40
C ILE A 573 -2.32 -6.97 -4.43
N HIS A 574 -1.84 -5.96 -5.14
CA HIS A 574 -2.51 -5.31 -6.27
C HIS A 574 -2.02 -5.88 -7.60
N LEU A 575 -2.95 -6.17 -8.52
CA LEU A 575 -2.63 -6.38 -9.93
C LEU A 575 -3.26 -5.24 -10.74
N HIS A 576 -2.44 -4.54 -11.52
CA HIS A 576 -2.92 -3.58 -12.50
C HIS A 576 -3.74 -4.29 -13.61
N LEU A 577 -4.39 -3.51 -14.48
CA LEU A 577 -5.24 -3.93 -15.61
C LEU A 577 -6.53 -4.66 -15.24
N VAL A 578 -6.45 -5.65 -14.36
CA VAL A 578 -7.46 -6.69 -14.22
C VAL A 578 -8.41 -6.43 -13.05
N LYS A 579 -9.63 -6.95 -13.18
CA LYS A 579 -10.46 -7.35 -12.03
C LYS A 579 -10.35 -8.85 -11.83
N PHE A 580 -10.39 -9.29 -10.59
CA PHE A 580 -10.32 -10.71 -10.24
C PHE A 580 -11.33 -11.10 -9.17
N GLN A 581 -11.54 -12.41 -9.05
CA GLN A 581 -12.30 -13.04 -7.98
C GLN A 581 -11.35 -13.87 -7.13
N LEU A 582 -11.61 -13.94 -5.82
CA LEU A 582 -11.01 -14.96 -4.97
C LEU A 582 -11.57 -16.34 -5.38
N VAL A 583 -10.69 -17.29 -5.66
CA VAL A 583 -11.07 -18.69 -5.92
C VAL A 583 -11.06 -19.48 -4.62
N LYS A 584 -9.94 -19.41 -3.88
CA LYS A 584 -9.74 -20.14 -2.63
C LYS A 584 -8.49 -19.68 -1.87
N ARG A 585 -8.40 -20.11 -0.61
CA ARG A 585 -7.19 -20.06 0.21
C ARG A 585 -6.82 -21.48 0.66
N GLU A 586 -5.53 -21.79 0.67
CA GLU A 586 -4.98 -23.09 1.08
C GLU A 586 -3.78 -22.86 2.02
N TYR A 587 -3.50 -23.79 2.93
CA TYR A 587 -2.27 -23.74 3.72
C TYR A 587 -1.07 -24.19 2.88
N ILE A 588 0.08 -23.58 3.16
CA ILE A 588 1.36 -24.06 2.64
C ILE A 588 1.85 -25.20 3.53
N LYS A 589 2.29 -26.29 2.89
CA LYS A 589 3.00 -27.40 3.54
C LYS A 589 4.42 -27.46 3.02
N TYR A 590 5.35 -27.55 3.96
CA TYR A 590 6.76 -27.72 3.67
C TYR A 590 7.19 -29.15 3.99
N ASP A 591 7.90 -29.79 3.06
CA ASP A 591 8.33 -31.18 3.19
C ASP A 591 9.77 -31.27 3.68
N GLU A 592 9.95 -31.59 4.96
CA GLU A 592 11.28 -31.82 5.55
C GLU A 592 12.03 -32.99 4.88
N ALA A 593 11.33 -33.98 4.30
CA ALA A 593 11.94 -35.16 3.69
C ALA A 593 12.43 -34.92 2.25
N ALA A 594 11.90 -33.90 1.56
CA ALA A 594 12.33 -33.55 0.20
C ALA A 594 13.79 -33.05 0.15
N ILE A 595 14.31 -32.55 1.27
CA ILE A 595 15.68 -32.08 1.47
C ILE A 595 16.71 -33.20 1.26
N GLU A 596 16.40 -34.44 1.59
CA GLU A 596 17.36 -35.55 1.52
C GLU A 596 17.49 -36.17 0.10
N THR A 597 16.62 -35.79 -0.84
CA THR A 597 16.44 -36.54 -2.10
C THR A 597 16.97 -35.81 -3.34
N ASP A 598 17.19 -34.50 -3.28
CA ASP A 598 17.68 -33.71 -4.42
C ASP A 598 19.21 -33.56 -4.34
N GLY A 599 19.92 -34.44 -5.05
CA GLY A 599 21.39 -34.58 -4.98
C GLY A 599 22.20 -33.39 -5.50
N GLU A 600 21.56 -32.27 -5.83
CA GLU A 600 22.18 -30.99 -6.19
C GLU A 600 22.12 -29.93 -5.06
N LEU A 601 21.34 -30.16 -4.01
CA LEU A 601 21.25 -29.26 -2.86
C LEU A 601 22.22 -29.73 -1.76
N GLU A 602 23.31 -29.00 -1.56
CA GLU A 602 24.20 -29.25 -0.42
C GLU A 602 23.44 -28.94 0.87
N GLN A 603 23.35 -29.90 1.80
CA GLN A 603 22.63 -29.76 3.09
C GLN A 603 23.07 -28.53 3.91
N GLU A 604 24.26 -28.00 3.67
CA GLU A 604 24.82 -26.83 4.35
C GLU A 604 24.17 -25.50 3.90
N ASN A 605 23.49 -25.47 2.74
CA ASN A 605 22.88 -24.27 2.15
C ASN A 605 21.35 -24.20 2.35
N ILE A 606 20.78 -25.13 3.12
CA ILE A 606 19.35 -25.16 3.43
C ILE A 606 19.11 -24.41 4.72
N LYS A 607 18.54 -23.21 4.60
CA LYS A 607 18.15 -22.41 5.76
C LYS A 607 16.69 -22.65 6.08
N ASN A 608 16.44 -23.05 7.32
CA ASN A 608 15.16 -22.85 7.99
C ASN A 608 15.34 -21.64 8.91
N ALA A 609 15.24 -20.44 8.35
CA ALA A 609 15.53 -19.20 9.07
C ALA A 609 14.56 -18.97 10.24
N LYS A 610 13.34 -19.51 10.17
CA LYS A 610 12.23 -19.19 11.09
C LYS A 610 11.80 -20.34 12.01
N GLY A 611 12.29 -21.56 11.79
CA GLY A 611 11.89 -22.75 12.57
C GLY A 611 10.44 -23.20 12.31
N ASP A 612 9.78 -22.65 11.29
CA ASP A 612 8.36 -22.85 10.94
C ASP A 612 8.15 -23.93 9.87
N GLY A 613 9.25 -24.49 9.35
CA GLY A 613 9.26 -25.52 8.31
C GLY A 613 9.51 -24.96 6.92
N THR A 614 9.59 -23.64 6.73
CA THR A 614 9.90 -23.05 5.42
C THR A 614 11.38 -23.24 5.08
N TYR A 615 11.67 -23.87 3.95
CA TYR A 615 13.04 -24.16 3.51
C TYR A 615 13.42 -23.33 2.28
N PHE A 616 14.56 -22.67 2.38
CA PHE A 616 15.14 -21.88 1.29
C PHE A 616 16.61 -22.22 1.08
N THR A 617 17.08 -21.98 -0.14
CA THR A 617 18.49 -21.86 -0.45
C THR A 617 18.81 -20.41 -0.76
N ASP A 618 19.92 -19.91 -0.19
CA ASP A 618 20.42 -18.58 -0.50
C ASP A 618 20.72 -18.44 -1.99
N LYS A 619 20.41 -17.27 -2.52
CA LYS A 619 20.73 -16.89 -3.88
C LYS A 619 21.18 -15.43 -3.89
N PRO A 620 22.26 -15.09 -4.59
CA PRO A 620 22.65 -13.69 -4.74
C PRO A 620 21.53 -12.92 -5.43
N LEU A 621 21.19 -11.76 -4.88
CA LEU A 621 20.22 -10.85 -5.46
C LEU A 621 20.95 -9.61 -5.98
N ILE A 622 20.80 -9.29 -7.26
CA ILE A 622 21.46 -8.11 -7.84
C ILE A 622 20.58 -6.89 -7.55
N GLN A 623 21.14 -5.98 -6.77
CA GLN A 623 20.54 -4.68 -6.43
C GLN A 623 20.68 -3.72 -7.63
N HIS A 624 19.92 -2.61 -7.62
CA HIS A 624 19.92 -1.66 -8.74
C HIS A 624 21.29 -1.05 -9.06
N ASP A 625 22.14 -0.88 -8.04
CA ASP A 625 23.51 -0.37 -8.16
C ASP A 625 24.54 -1.44 -8.60
N GLY A 626 24.07 -2.66 -8.87
CA GLY A 626 24.89 -3.82 -9.25
C GLY A 626 25.53 -4.55 -8.06
N SER A 627 25.34 -4.08 -6.82
CA SER A 627 25.78 -4.79 -5.63
C SER A 627 24.95 -6.06 -5.37
N LEU A 628 25.44 -6.90 -4.46
CA LEU A 628 24.76 -8.14 -4.08
C LEU A 628 24.04 -7.96 -2.74
N GLY A 629 22.74 -8.24 -2.72
CA GLY A 629 21.97 -8.49 -1.51
C GLY A 629 21.62 -9.96 -1.33
N GLU A 630 20.80 -10.24 -0.33
CA GLU A 630 20.38 -11.59 0.07
C GLU A 630 18.99 -11.93 -0.49
N GLY A 631 18.93 -12.94 -1.36
CA GLY A 631 17.70 -13.48 -1.90
C GLY A 631 17.57 -14.98 -1.66
N TYR A 632 16.43 -15.55 -2.07
CA TYR A 632 16.08 -16.93 -1.77
C TYR A 632 15.44 -17.66 -2.95
N ILE A 633 15.70 -18.96 -3.02
CA ILE A 633 14.93 -19.92 -3.82
C ILE A 633 14.21 -20.85 -2.85
N THR A 634 12.92 -21.09 -3.09
CA THR A 634 12.11 -22.01 -2.27
C THR A 634 12.46 -23.46 -2.53
N ILE A 635 12.52 -24.29 -1.49
CA ILE A 635 12.70 -25.73 -1.62
C ILE A 635 11.35 -26.43 -1.47
N ASN A 636 10.81 -26.93 -2.58
CA ASN A 636 9.60 -27.75 -2.66
C ASN A 636 8.43 -27.32 -1.75
N PRO A 637 8.00 -26.03 -1.77
CA PRO A 637 6.75 -25.67 -1.10
C PRO A 637 5.59 -26.38 -1.82
N THR A 638 4.71 -27.01 -1.05
CA THR A 638 3.56 -27.73 -1.59
C THR A 638 2.27 -27.27 -0.93
N LYS A 639 1.14 -27.61 -1.54
CA LYS A 639 -0.16 -27.37 -0.93
C LYS A 639 -0.39 -28.38 0.19
N ASP A 640 -0.92 -27.94 1.32
CA ASP A 640 -1.34 -28.86 2.36
C ASP A 640 -2.62 -29.63 1.96
N THR A 641 -2.43 -30.78 1.33
CA THR A 641 -3.56 -31.64 0.94
C THR A 641 -4.29 -32.31 2.11
N GLU A 642 -3.72 -32.30 3.32
CA GLU A 642 -4.34 -32.92 4.50
C GLU A 642 -5.38 -31.99 5.13
N HIS A 643 -5.04 -30.70 5.25
CA HIS A 643 -5.97 -29.68 5.75
C HIS A 643 -6.94 -29.19 4.66
N GLY A 644 -6.55 -29.31 3.38
CA GLY A 644 -7.40 -28.91 2.26
C GLY A 644 -7.54 -27.40 2.12
N GLU A 645 -8.68 -26.96 1.61
CA GLU A 645 -9.00 -25.54 1.48
C GLU A 645 -9.38 -24.94 2.83
N ILE A 646 -8.90 -23.74 3.10
CA ILE A 646 -9.23 -22.99 4.32
C ILE A 646 -10.74 -22.66 4.25
N PRO A 647 -11.51 -22.97 5.30
CA PRO A 647 -12.93 -22.62 5.36
C PRO A 647 -13.16 -21.10 5.27
N GLU A 648 -14.16 -20.68 4.49
CA GLU A 648 -14.52 -19.26 4.34
C GLU A 648 -14.80 -18.57 5.69
N ALA A 649 -15.32 -19.30 6.67
CA ALA A 649 -15.57 -18.78 8.01
C ALA A 649 -14.30 -18.23 8.69
N ASP A 650 -13.12 -18.76 8.35
CA ASP A 650 -11.85 -18.43 8.97
C ASP A 650 -11.23 -17.14 8.39
N TYR A 651 -11.73 -16.66 7.24
CA TYR A 651 -11.31 -15.40 6.61
C TYR A 651 -12.51 -14.52 6.21
N LYS A 652 -13.69 -14.75 6.79
CA LYS A 652 -14.91 -13.99 6.46
C LYS A 652 -14.77 -12.49 6.69
N ILE A 653 -13.93 -12.08 7.64
CA ILE A 653 -13.68 -10.68 8.01
C ILE A 653 -13.06 -9.85 6.88
N TYR A 654 -12.47 -10.49 5.86
CA TYR A 654 -11.91 -9.81 4.68
C TYR A 654 -12.97 -9.52 3.59
N VAL A 655 -14.13 -10.17 3.66
CA VAL A 655 -15.27 -9.92 2.75
C VAL A 655 -14.85 -9.95 1.26
N ASP A 656 -14.09 -10.98 0.88
CA ASP A 656 -13.41 -11.07 -0.43
C ASP A 656 -14.28 -11.64 -1.56
N HIS A 657 -15.59 -11.85 -1.34
CA HIS A 657 -16.49 -12.45 -2.34
C HIS A 657 -16.95 -11.48 -3.44
N PHE A 658 -16.61 -10.20 -3.32
CA PHE A 658 -16.86 -9.17 -4.34
C PHE A 658 -15.78 -9.19 -5.44
N PRO A 659 -16.02 -8.57 -6.62
CA PRO A 659 -14.96 -8.31 -7.58
C PRO A 659 -13.88 -7.42 -6.97
N LYS A 660 -12.62 -7.85 -7.07
CA LYS A 660 -11.46 -7.18 -6.45
C LYS A 660 -10.36 -6.84 -7.45
N ASP A 661 -9.47 -5.93 -7.06
CA ASP A 661 -8.17 -5.71 -7.70
C ASP A 661 -7.01 -5.65 -6.69
N VAL A 662 -7.32 -5.69 -5.38
CA VAL A 662 -6.35 -5.86 -4.30
C VAL A 662 -6.79 -7.01 -3.40
N ILE A 663 -5.91 -7.98 -3.15
CA ILE A 663 -6.21 -9.13 -2.27
C ILE A 663 -5.17 -9.26 -1.17
N VAL A 664 -5.61 -9.54 0.06
CA VAL A 664 -4.67 -9.76 1.17
C VAL A 664 -4.09 -11.17 1.10
N GLY A 665 -2.81 -11.28 0.75
CA GLY A 665 -2.02 -12.50 0.88
C GLY A 665 -1.63 -12.72 2.34
N LEU A 666 -2.18 -13.75 2.98
CA LEU A 666 -1.96 -14.00 4.42
C LEU A 666 -0.74 -14.91 4.66
N PRO A 667 0.05 -14.69 5.72
CA PRO A 667 1.24 -15.50 6.02
C PRO A 667 0.94 -17.00 6.06
N GLY A 668 1.83 -17.80 5.46
CA GLY A 668 1.71 -19.26 5.45
C GLY A 668 0.55 -19.80 4.61
N GLN A 669 -0.08 -18.96 3.79
CA GLN A 669 -1.19 -19.33 2.92
C GLN A 669 -0.89 -19.11 1.44
N ILE A 670 -1.65 -19.83 0.62
CA ILE A 670 -1.75 -19.65 -0.81
C ILE A 670 -3.10 -19.00 -1.08
N THR A 671 -3.09 -17.75 -1.53
CA THR A 671 -4.30 -17.07 -2.00
C THR A 671 -4.40 -17.23 -3.51
N THR A 672 -5.43 -17.94 -3.98
CA THR A 672 -5.67 -18.14 -5.42
C THR A 672 -6.71 -17.14 -5.92
N ILE A 673 -6.32 -16.26 -6.83
CA ILE A 673 -7.23 -15.36 -7.56
C ILE A 673 -7.37 -15.80 -9.01
N ARG A 674 -8.48 -15.42 -9.66
CA ARG A 674 -8.69 -15.64 -11.10
C ARG A 674 -8.98 -14.34 -11.83
N ALA A 675 -8.22 -14.08 -12.89
CA ALA A 675 -8.26 -12.84 -13.65
C ALA A 675 -8.24 -13.10 -15.17
N LYS A 676 -8.81 -12.17 -15.95
CA LYS A 676 -8.71 -12.15 -17.41
C LYS A 676 -7.80 -11.01 -17.86
N PHE A 677 -6.87 -11.29 -18.75
CA PHE A 677 -5.86 -10.34 -19.24
C PHE A 677 -6.10 -10.00 -20.71
N ASP A 678 -6.91 -8.97 -21.01
CA ASP A 678 -7.43 -8.71 -22.36
C ASP A 678 -6.93 -7.42 -23.03
N LYS A 679 -6.04 -6.66 -22.39
CA LYS A 679 -5.26 -5.60 -23.05
C LYS A 679 -3.77 -5.98 -23.09
N PRO A 680 -3.10 -5.86 -24.25
CA PRO A 680 -1.67 -6.14 -24.34
C PRO A 680 -0.87 -5.04 -23.64
N GLY A 681 0.38 -5.37 -23.29
CA GLY A 681 1.33 -4.39 -22.76
C GLY A 681 1.96 -4.81 -21.44
N ARG A 682 2.67 -3.85 -20.85
CA ARG A 682 3.47 -4.01 -19.64
C ARG A 682 2.75 -3.31 -18.48
N TYR A 683 2.45 -4.08 -17.45
CA TYR A 683 1.68 -3.68 -16.27
C TYR A 683 2.41 -4.13 -15.00
N ASN A 684 1.96 -3.67 -13.83
CA ASN A 684 2.59 -4.02 -12.56
C ASN A 684 1.72 -4.94 -11.72
N HIS A 685 2.37 -5.73 -10.88
CA HIS A 685 1.77 -6.34 -9.70
C HIS A 685 2.69 -6.10 -8.50
N HIS A 686 2.12 -5.74 -7.36
CA HIS A 686 2.91 -5.32 -6.21
C HIS A 686 2.15 -5.44 -4.89
N CYS A 687 2.89 -5.44 -3.79
CA CYS A 687 2.33 -5.11 -2.48
C CYS A 687 1.94 -3.64 -2.45
N HIS A 688 0.80 -3.31 -1.83
CA HIS A 688 0.32 -1.94 -1.67
C HIS A 688 0.61 -1.36 -0.27
N ILE A 689 1.48 -2.01 0.51
CA ILE A 689 2.26 -1.31 1.54
C ILE A 689 3.30 -0.49 0.79
N LEU A 690 3.17 0.84 0.79
CA LEU A 690 3.92 1.70 -0.14
C LEU A 690 5.44 1.65 0.08
N ALA A 691 5.87 1.40 1.32
CA ALA A 691 7.27 1.17 1.63
C ALA A 691 7.80 -0.15 1.05
N HIS A 692 6.99 -1.22 1.03
CA HIS A 692 7.34 -2.47 0.35
C HIS A 692 7.37 -2.28 -1.16
N GLU A 693 6.40 -1.55 -1.72
CA GLU A 693 6.35 -1.19 -3.15
C GLU A 693 7.62 -0.48 -3.60
N ASP A 694 8.00 0.59 -2.89
CA ASP A 694 9.19 1.38 -3.20
C ASP A 694 10.50 0.61 -2.93
N HIS A 695 10.49 -0.36 -2.01
CA HIS A 695 11.65 -1.17 -1.64
C HIS A 695 11.51 -2.63 -2.15
N GLU A 696 11.35 -2.76 -3.48
CA GLU A 696 11.46 -4.02 -4.26
C GLU A 696 10.26 -4.98 -4.32
N MET A 697 9.18 -4.78 -3.54
CA MET A 697 8.00 -5.68 -3.59
C MET A 697 7.02 -5.32 -4.72
N MET A 698 7.58 -4.99 -5.88
CA MET A 698 6.88 -4.64 -7.10
C MET A 698 7.56 -5.30 -8.30
N ARG A 699 6.75 -5.90 -9.17
CA ARG A 699 7.23 -6.59 -10.37
C ARG A 699 6.33 -6.31 -11.56
N LEU A 700 6.90 -6.57 -12.73
CA LEU A 700 6.23 -6.36 -14.00
C LEU A 700 5.61 -7.66 -14.46
N PHE A 701 4.45 -7.55 -15.09
CA PHE A 701 3.93 -8.60 -15.95
C PHE A 701 3.68 -8.06 -17.36
N HIS A 702 3.72 -8.95 -18.35
CA HIS A 702 3.52 -8.62 -19.74
C HIS A 702 2.43 -9.46 -20.36
N VAL A 703 1.44 -8.81 -20.96
CA VAL A 703 0.35 -9.46 -21.71
C VAL A 703 0.65 -9.39 -23.20
N GLY A 704 0.78 -10.56 -23.84
CA GLY A 704 1.19 -10.70 -25.24
C GLY A 704 2.70 -10.97 -25.40
N ASP A 705 3.26 -10.61 -26.55
CA ASP A 705 4.66 -10.91 -26.87
C ASP A 705 5.62 -10.02 -26.06
N LEU A 706 6.51 -10.64 -25.28
CA LEU A 706 7.60 -9.91 -24.61
C LEU A 706 8.48 -9.17 -25.64
N PRO A 707 8.82 -7.89 -25.39
CA PRO A 707 9.87 -7.19 -26.12
C PRO A 707 11.20 -7.94 -26.08
N ALA A 708 12.02 -7.83 -27.13
CA ALA A 708 13.25 -8.61 -27.26
C ALA A 708 14.27 -8.36 -26.12
N ASP A 709 14.31 -7.12 -25.62
CA ASP A 709 15.09 -6.68 -24.47
C ASP A 709 14.62 -7.29 -23.13
N GLN A 710 13.38 -7.76 -23.06
CA GLN A 710 12.78 -8.39 -21.88
C GLN A 710 12.83 -9.93 -21.90
N LYS A 711 13.27 -10.56 -23.00
CA LYS A 711 13.34 -12.04 -23.15
C LYS A 711 14.60 -12.69 -22.52
N GLY A 712 15.31 -12.01 -21.61
CA GLY A 712 16.45 -12.60 -20.90
C GLY A 712 17.80 -12.62 -21.66
N GLY A 713 17.96 -11.80 -22.70
CA GLY A 713 19.23 -11.58 -23.41
C GLY A 713 19.65 -12.65 -24.44
N ASP A 714 20.79 -12.44 -25.10
CA ASP A 714 21.29 -13.24 -26.25
C ASP A 714 21.72 -14.69 -25.92
N CYS A 715 21.54 -15.15 -24.69
CA CYS A 715 21.99 -16.46 -24.22
C CYS A 715 20.83 -17.42 -23.94
N THR A 716 20.98 -18.70 -24.32
CA THR A 716 20.06 -19.77 -23.89
C THR A 716 20.43 -20.27 -22.48
N CYS A 717 19.45 -20.87 -21.77
CA CYS A 717 19.57 -21.39 -20.39
C CYS A 717 20.66 -22.48 -20.15
N GLU A 718 21.55 -22.70 -21.12
CA GLU A 718 22.56 -23.75 -21.13
C GLU A 718 23.98 -23.20 -21.43
N GLN A 719 24.12 -21.90 -21.72
CA GLN A 719 25.34 -21.36 -22.30
C GLN A 719 26.47 -21.08 -21.29
N LEU A 720 26.20 -21.05 -19.99
CA LEU A 720 27.20 -20.78 -18.95
C LEU A 720 27.00 -21.68 -17.73
N ALA A 721 27.64 -22.86 -17.74
CA ALA A 721 27.60 -23.82 -16.64
C ALA A 721 28.84 -23.82 -15.73
N LYS A 722 29.67 -22.76 -15.75
CA LYS A 722 30.90 -22.75 -14.92
C LYS A 722 31.04 -21.47 -14.11
N CYS A 723 30.46 -21.51 -12.91
CA CYS A 723 30.94 -20.72 -11.79
C CYS A 723 31.88 -21.56 -10.92
N GLN A 724 33.02 -21.97 -11.49
CA GLN A 724 34.14 -22.50 -10.72
C GLN A 724 35.43 -22.14 -11.46
N GLU A 725 36.18 -21.20 -10.87
CA GLU A 725 37.64 -21.00 -10.88
C GLU A 725 38.01 -19.51 -10.82
N THR A 726 37.99 -18.93 -9.62
CA THR A 726 39.02 -17.94 -9.24
C THR A 726 39.50 -18.25 -7.83
N GLU A 727 40.76 -18.69 -7.78
CA GLU A 727 41.55 -18.99 -6.60
C GLU A 727 41.79 -17.74 -5.72
N ALA A 728 41.88 -18.00 -4.41
CA ALA A 728 42.63 -17.28 -3.39
C ALA A 728 42.18 -15.86 -2.99
N THR A 729 41.64 -15.80 -1.78
CA THR A 729 41.69 -14.69 -0.81
C THR A 729 42.91 -13.77 -0.97
N PRO A 730 42.76 -12.45 -1.10
CA PRO A 730 43.81 -11.51 -0.76
C PRO A 730 43.86 -11.37 0.77
N GLU A 731 45.03 -11.58 1.37
CA GLU A 731 45.28 -11.22 2.77
C GLU A 731 44.95 -9.73 3.01
N PRO A 732 44.37 -9.37 4.17
CA PRO A 732 44.20 -7.97 4.52
C PRO A 732 45.56 -7.35 4.79
N THR A 733 45.94 -6.36 3.99
CA THR A 733 47.10 -5.51 4.26
C THR A 733 46.88 -4.71 5.52
N GLU A 734 47.72 -4.93 6.54
CA GLU A 734 47.80 -4.09 7.74
C GLU A 734 47.99 -2.62 7.35
N SER A 735 47.01 -1.78 7.69
CA SER A 735 47.21 -0.34 7.75
C SER A 735 47.10 0.10 9.21
N SER A 736 48.14 0.81 9.64
CA SER A 736 48.42 1.26 10.99
C SER A 736 47.36 2.20 11.56
N LEU A 737 46.76 1.83 12.70
CA LEU A 737 46.21 2.79 13.65
C LEU A 737 46.72 2.48 15.06
N SER A 738 47.31 3.53 15.64
CA SER A 738 48.07 3.54 16.87
C SER A 738 47.20 3.30 18.10
N SER A 739 47.76 2.52 19.03
CA SER A 739 47.28 2.27 20.38
C SER A 739 46.95 3.54 21.18
N SER A 740 45.75 3.59 21.74
CA SER A 740 45.51 4.19 23.05
C SER A 740 44.66 3.23 23.90
N THR A 741 45.36 2.56 24.81
CA THR A 741 44.78 1.74 25.87
C THR A 741 43.97 2.60 26.83
N GLN A 742 42.69 2.29 27.01
CA GLN A 742 41.97 2.64 28.24
C GLN A 742 41.11 1.46 28.69
N THR A 743 41.56 0.89 29.80
CA THR A 743 40.92 -0.16 30.59
C THR A 743 39.69 0.37 31.33
N MET A 744 38.55 -0.32 31.25
CA MET A 744 37.54 -0.52 32.31
C MET A 744 36.69 -1.75 31.92
N SER A 745 36.95 -2.89 32.57
CA SER A 745 36.18 -3.49 33.69
C SER A 745 35.04 -4.39 33.21
N HIS A 746 35.29 -5.69 33.35
CA HIS A 746 34.38 -6.79 33.10
C HIS A 746 33.08 -6.68 33.93
N SER A 747 31.94 -6.98 33.32
CA SER A 747 30.83 -7.67 33.98
C SER A 747 29.96 -8.44 32.98
N LEU A 748 30.12 -9.76 33.04
CA LEU A 748 29.17 -10.86 32.78
C LEU A 748 28.22 -10.78 31.57
N MET A 749 28.66 -11.41 30.48
CA MET A 749 27.82 -12.24 29.62
C MET A 749 27.54 -13.58 30.32
N TYR A 750 26.29 -14.09 30.25
CA TYR A 750 26.00 -15.44 29.73
C TYR A 750 24.50 -15.80 29.73
N PHE A 751 24.08 -16.29 28.55
CA PHE A 751 23.05 -17.31 28.23
C PHE A 751 21.55 -17.09 28.50
N SER A 752 20.77 -17.10 27.40
CA SER A 752 19.71 -18.10 27.21
C SER A 752 19.45 -18.38 25.72
N PHE A 753 19.86 -19.58 25.30
CA PHE A 753 19.24 -20.33 24.21
C PHE A 753 18.96 -21.74 24.75
N ALA A 754 17.89 -22.35 24.24
CA ALA A 754 17.39 -23.71 24.43
C ALA A 754 16.42 -23.96 25.60
N ALA A 755 15.13 -24.11 25.25
CA ALA A 755 14.21 -25.00 25.94
C ALA A 755 13.10 -25.49 24.99
N MET A 756 13.39 -26.48 24.14
CA MET A 756 12.34 -27.35 23.60
C MET A 756 12.91 -28.71 23.21
N ALA A 757 12.85 -29.67 24.14
CA ALA A 757 12.70 -31.09 23.82
C ALA A 757 12.35 -31.88 25.09
N ILE A 758 11.52 -32.91 24.88
CA ILE A 758 11.19 -34.04 25.77
C ILE A 758 10.06 -33.79 26.76
N PHE A 759 8.85 -34.25 26.39
CA PHE A 759 8.08 -35.19 27.23
C PHE A 759 7.07 -35.98 26.39
N HIS A 760 7.50 -37.14 25.92
CA HIS A 760 6.64 -38.30 25.74
C HIS A 760 7.02 -39.29 26.84
N THR A 761 6.09 -39.64 27.73
CA THR A 761 5.80 -41.00 28.24
C THR A 761 4.85 -40.91 29.46
N VAL A 762 3.59 -41.28 29.22
CA VAL A 762 2.68 -42.09 30.06
C VAL A 762 2.87 -42.05 31.59
N LEU A 763 1.98 -41.33 32.29
CA LEU A 763 1.06 -41.85 33.33
C LEU A 763 0.16 -40.74 33.89
#